data_AF-R2XFX9-F1
#
_entry.id   AF-R2XFX9-F1
#
_cell.length_a   1.000
_cell.length_b   1.000
_cell.length_c   1.000
_cell.angle_alpha   90.00
_cell.angle_beta   90.00
_cell.angle_gamma   90.00
#
_symmetry.space_group_name_H-M   'P 1'
#
loop_
_entity.id
_entity.type
_entity.pdbx_description
1 polymer ?
#
loop_
_entity_poly.entity_id
_entity_poly.type
_entity_poly.pdbx_seq_one_letter_code
_entity_poly.pdbx_strand_id
1 'polypeptide(L)'
;MKKSKIFRSAITLFTILGVTLPSGAVVAETLTSETATSQSAVSSSSEEKSSEETSATTSSSAEATTTSSAPVTAKAAKAADTVPVQLLGINDFHGALSTTGSYYGADGSKISGAGTAALLAGYFSQAENNFQTAHNNEGKSLRVQAGDMVGASPANSGLLQDQPTMRILNQMNFSVGTLGNHEFDEGLGEFNRILTGTKPDPASGFYDIVTQYNNDYSQDQLKGGFDLVIANVKEKDSGKIPFGWTPYTVKNVGTEAEPINIGFIGVVTTEIPNLVLAQYHKDYTFSDPAEEIAKYSKELVGKGVKAIVVLGHTPSVQGAGESVSGETADIMNKVNQVDPDNSVDAFFAGHNHVYTNGVVGDTRIVQSTSQGKGYIDLQGEIDKTTKDFVTTPTATVSPVIPNNGVSPDTDVQGIVADADNRVKAVTEEKIGTADKAEDITRTVNELGESPVGNLVTDAQVYMANKKGEKVDFAITNNGGIRDDLKVKSDAAITWGAAQAVQPFGNIMQIVEMTGQQLKNVLNQQTFNYDEEKGQASGYYLQLSGLKYTVEKNPDSAAANPYVVKEMKKADGTAIDPNGTYKLIINDFLYGGGDGFSEFTKANLVGALDPDTETFIGYIQDLEANGKKVSASVEGRKSLATTDPAKEETEKINAETTINAYREGDKALTGKTIPNGKVTVAPTTARALAQGTADNEGNFTLAVDQLGLKEGQEVTVTIAGEQGGEASFKVKVLPKATNPQEETKRIKNETKVNPFYEGDKALTGKTIPNGKVTVAPTTARALAQGKADNEGNFTLAVDQLGLKEGQEVTVTIAGEQGGEASFKVKVLPKATNPQKEETKRINNETEVDPFYEGEQYLTGRTVPNATVEAAVREDAATASALLPVAVQAAEVPQKADANGGFKLDVQGLNLKEGDTVHLIVTGEAGGRGDFTVEVLGDQAAKETERLKKETKIANLYEGDTQLTGKTIPEATIDVSLEKSDAFALGKSDAKGTIILDIKALELTLGQKVTITITGPNGGKYVVEKTVLARPVPGNGNGGTTPSGTSWIDNTVGKVYPRTNEEKQPIVALIGMLVVGATGLIYFKRK
;
A
#
# COMPACT_ATOMS: atom_id res chain seq x y z
N MET A 1 30.68 -44.03 11.57
CA MET A 1 30.85 -44.68 12.90
C MET A 1 30.25 -43.78 13.99
N LYS A 2 30.19 -44.26 15.25
CA LYS A 2 29.86 -43.54 16.52
C LYS A 2 30.59 -42.17 16.64
N LYS A 3 30.18 -41.12 17.40
CA LYS A 3 29.07 -40.81 18.35
C LYS A 3 29.08 -39.27 18.62
N SER A 4 27.96 -38.52 18.63
CA SER A 4 27.07 -38.17 19.79
C SER A 4 27.50 -37.07 20.81
N LYS A 5 26.83 -35.90 20.74
CA LYS A 5 26.24 -35.04 21.82
C LYS A 5 27.04 -34.03 22.71
N ILE A 6 26.62 -32.75 22.63
CA ILE A 6 26.07 -31.82 23.67
C ILE A 6 26.81 -31.61 25.04
N PHE A 7 27.20 -30.36 25.38
CA PHE A 7 26.68 -29.57 26.55
C PHE A 7 27.08 -28.06 26.53
N ARG A 8 26.73 -27.29 27.58
CA ARG A 8 26.62 -25.80 27.68
C ARG A 8 27.57 -25.15 28.74
N SER A 9 27.56 -23.79 28.76
CA SER A 9 27.79 -22.87 29.92
C SER A 9 29.25 -22.42 30.21
N ALA A 10 29.55 -21.30 30.88
CA ALA A 10 28.91 -19.96 31.13
C ALA A 10 29.88 -19.07 32.00
N ILE A 11 29.52 -17.79 32.30
CA ILE A 11 30.03 -16.94 33.43
C ILE A 11 31.47 -16.36 33.28
N THR A 12 31.92 -15.17 33.77
CA THR A 12 31.35 -13.85 34.17
C THR A 12 32.50 -12.84 34.50
N LEU A 13 32.32 -11.52 34.24
CA LEU A 13 33.02 -10.27 34.71
C LEU A 13 34.51 -10.24 35.15
N PHE A 14 35.21 -9.14 34.81
CA PHE A 14 35.66 -8.13 35.80
C PHE A 14 35.95 -6.73 35.17
N THR A 15 36.07 -5.70 36.00
CA THR A 15 36.16 -4.24 35.71
C THR A 15 37.63 -3.71 35.78
N ILE A 16 38.05 -2.42 35.67
CA ILE A 16 37.44 -1.05 35.75
C ILE A 16 38.44 0.04 35.21
N LEU A 17 38.04 1.35 35.18
CA LEU A 17 38.85 2.59 34.94
C LEU A 17 39.45 2.84 33.53
N GLY A 18 39.53 4.06 32.96
CA GLY A 18 38.88 5.35 33.28
C GLY A 18 39.82 6.59 33.35
N VAL A 19 39.61 7.61 32.49
CA VAL A 19 39.98 9.06 32.63
C VAL A 19 39.48 9.84 31.39
N THR A 20 39.24 11.16 31.51
CA THR A 20 38.46 11.99 30.55
C THR A 20 39.19 13.19 29.93
N LEU A 21 39.01 13.38 28.60
CA LEU A 21 38.86 14.68 27.90
C LEU A 21 40.07 15.68 27.92
N PRO A 22 40.07 16.82 27.17
CA PRO A 22 39.00 17.44 26.35
C PRO A 22 39.34 17.98 24.93
N SER A 23 38.27 18.31 24.19
CA SER A 23 38.08 19.46 23.27
C SER A 23 39.06 19.79 22.12
N GLY A 24 38.49 20.00 20.92
CA GLY A 24 39.12 20.78 19.83
C GLY A 24 38.38 20.61 18.49
N ALA A 25 37.82 21.70 17.94
CA ALA A 25 37.14 21.74 16.63
C ALA A 25 37.69 22.89 15.76
N VAL A 26 37.05 23.19 14.62
CA VAL A 26 37.44 24.16 13.56
C VAL A 26 38.53 23.59 12.63
N VAL A 27 38.34 23.29 11.33
CA VAL A 27 37.63 23.90 10.16
C VAL A 27 38.53 24.84 9.33
N ALA A 28 38.53 24.63 8.00
CA ALA A 28 39.08 25.50 6.94
C ALA A 28 40.63 25.65 6.90
N GLU A 29 41.30 25.90 5.76
CA GLU A 29 40.85 25.90 4.35
C GLU A 29 42.00 25.60 3.37
N THR A 30 41.64 25.42 2.09
CA THR A 30 42.50 25.24 0.91
C THR A 30 43.50 26.39 0.69
N LEU A 31 44.68 26.12 0.11
CA LEU A 31 45.33 26.98 -0.91
C LEU A 31 46.52 26.28 -1.61
N THR A 32 46.22 25.73 -2.79
CA THR A 32 47.00 25.74 -4.06
C THR A 32 48.54 25.91 -4.08
N SER A 33 49.21 24.98 -4.80
CA SER A 33 50.30 25.20 -5.80
C SER A 33 51.65 25.82 -5.33
N GLU A 34 52.82 25.54 -5.94
CA GLU A 34 53.13 25.00 -7.27
C GLU A 34 54.18 23.86 -7.29
N THR A 35 54.24 23.23 -8.47
CA THR A 35 55.08 22.13 -8.96
C THR A 35 56.55 22.04 -8.51
N ALA A 36 56.98 20.80 -8.26
CA ALA A 36 58.18 20.23 -8.89
C ALA A 36 57.83 18.84 -9.46
N THR A 37 57.91 18.66 -10.77
CA THR A 37 57.38 17.48 -11.48
C THR A 37 58.46 16.51 -11.96
N SER A 38 58.13 15.22 -11.93
CA SER A 38 58.75 14.19 -12.77
C SER A 38 57.67 13.21 -13.26
N GLN A 39 57.75 12.82 -14.53
CA GLN A 39 56.76 11.96 -15.20
C GLN A 39 57.44 10.74 -15.84
N SER A 40 56.70 9.63 -15.87
CA SER A 40 56.80 8.53 -16.84
C SER A 40 55.39 7.91 -16.93
N ALA A 41 54.59 8.05 -18.00
CA ALA A 41 54.77 7.74 -19.44
C ALA A 41 54.18 6.37 -19.81
N VAL A 42 53.57 6.26 -20.99
CA VAL A 42 52.49 5.29 -21.30
C VAL A 42 52.68 4.64 -22.69
N SER A 43 52.34 3.33 -22.77
CA SER A 43 51.97 2.47 -23.92
C SER A 43 52.80 2.41 -25.23
N SER A 44 52.85 1.20 -25.82
CA SER A 44 52.55 0.93 -27.25
C SER A 44 52.50 -0.58 -27.55
N SER A 45 51.90 -0.95 -28.70
CA SER A 45 51.76 -2.30 -29.27
C SER A 45 52.93 -2.63 -30.23
N SER A 46 52.97 -3.62 -31.16
CA SER A 46 52.00 -4.58 -31.74
C SER A 46 52.75 -5.72 -32.50
N GLU A 47 52.00 -6.69 -33.08
CA GLU A 47 52.39 -7.63 -34.18
C GLU A 47 53.48 -8.71 -33.91
N GLU A 48 53.73 -9.72 -34.77
CA GLU A 48 52.86 -10.73 -35.44
C GLU A 48 53.78 -11.76 -36.17
N LYS A 49 53.61 -13.09 -35.95
CA LYS A 49 53.57 -14.16 -37.00
C LYS A 49 53.81 -15.61 -36.56
N SER A 50 52.92 -16.47 -37.05
CA SER A 50 53.09 -17.82 -37.64
C SER A 50 54.46 -18.51 -37.65
N SER A 51 54.46 -19.78 -37.21
CA SER A 51 55.05 -20.92 -37.94
C SER A 51 54.33 -22.25 -37.60
N GLU A 52 54.51 -23.28 -38.43
CA GLU A 52 53.73 -24.54 -38.43
C GLU A 52 54.47 -25.77 -37.83
N GLU A 53 53.93 -26.97 -38.07
CA GLU A 53 54.57 -28.31 -38.05
C GLU A 53 54.65 -29.15 -36.74
N THR A 54 53.54 -29.86 -36.49
CA THR A 54 53.43 -31.35 -36.48
C THR A 54 54.24 -32.27 -35.53
N SER A 55 53.47 -33.21 -34.94
CA SER A 55 53.71 -34.68 -34.91
C SER A 55 54.52 -35.39 -33.80
N ALA A 56 54.16 -36.68 -33.67
CA ALA A 56 54.93 -37.80 -33.13
C ALA A 56 55.11 -37.95 -31.60
N THR A 57 54.05 -38.45 -30.96
CA THR A 57 54.04 -39.77 -30.29
C THR A 57 55.39 -40.41 -29.92
N THR A 58 55.62 -40.68 -28.62
CA THR A 58 56.20 -41.98 -28.21
C THR A 58 55.86 -42.36 -26.77
N SER A 59 55.74 -43.67 -26.54
CA SER A 59 55.38 -44.29 -25.26
C SER A 59 56.60 -44.60 -24.38
N SER A 60 56.42 -44.59 -23.06
CA SER A 60 57.17 -45.50 -22.17
C SER A 60 56.32 -45.94 -20.98
N SER A 61 56.46 -47.21 -20.60
CA SER A 61 55.65 -47.91 -19.61
C SER A 61 56.41 -48.16 -18.31
N ALA A 62 55.71 -48.14 -17.18
CA ALA A 62 56.11 -48.85 -15.96
C ALA A 62 54.86 -49.34 -15.21
N GLU A 63 54.93 -50.55 -14.64
CA GLU A 63 53.78 -51.26 -14.07
C GLU A 63 53.54 -50.95 -12.58
N ALA A 64 52.29 -51.08 -12.13
CA ALA A 64 51.94 -51.22 -10.71
C ALA A 64 50.77 -52.20 -10.53
N THR A 65 51.11 -53.49 -10.36
CA THR A 65 50.32 -54.60 -9.78
C THR A 65 48.79 -54.46 -9.68
N THR A 66 48.08 -55.34 -10.39
CA THR A 66 46.64 -55.56 -10.24
C THR A 66 46.26 -56.28 -8.95
N THR A 67 45.13 -55.89 -8.35
CA THR A 67 44.34 -56.75 -7.46
C THR A 67 42.94 -56.92 -8.04
N SER A 68 42.54 -58.18 -8.24
CA SER A 68 41.30 -58.51 -8.93
C SER A 68 40.07 -58.28 -8.04
N SER A 69 39.27 -57.27 -8.37
CA SER A 69 37.84 -57.27 -8.09
C SER A 69 37.08 -57.51 -9.40
N ALA A 70 35.98 -58.25 -9.34
CA ALA A 70 35.23 -58.61 -10.54
C ALA A 70 34.62 -57.36 -11.21
N PRO A 71 34.55 -57.31 -12.55
CA PRO A 71 33.99 -56.15 -13.25
C PRO A 71 32.49 -56.08 -13.00
N VAL A 72 32.08 -55.26 -12.03
CA VAL A 72 30.78 -54.59 -12.12
C VAL A 72 30.87 -53.71 -13.37
N THR A 73 30.12 -54.08 -14.41
CA THR A 73 29.94 -53.23 -15.58
C THR A 73 29.21 -51.97 -15.14
N ALA A 74 30.00 -50.95 -14.78
CA ALA A 74 29.54 -49.58 -14.65
C ALA A 74 29.00 -49.16 -16.02
N LYS A 75 27.70 -49.39 -16.23
CA LYS A 75 26.94 -48.88 -17.36
C LYS A 75 27.15 -47.37 -17.32
N ALA A 76 27.95 -46.85 -18.26
CA ALA A 76 28.18 -45.42 -18.38
C ALA A 76 26.82 -44.73 -18.32
N ALA A 77 26.70 -43.71 -17.47
CA ALA A 77 25.49 -42.90 -17.45
C ALA A 77 25.31 -42.38 -18.87
N LYS A 78 24.19 -42.75 -19.52
CA LYS A 78 23.84 -42.17 -20.81
C LYS A 78 23.78 -40.66 -20.56
N ALA A 79 24.51 -39.87 -21.34
CA ALA A 79 24.30 -38.44 -21.35
C ALA A 79 22.79 -38.19 -21.53
N ALA A 80 22.23 -37.27 -20.75
CA ALA A 80 20.83 -36.92 -20.86
C ALA A 80 20.56 -36.47 -22.30
N ASP A 81 19.42 -36.87 -22.86
CA ASP A 81 19.10 -36.57 -24.26
C ASP A 81 18.37 -35.22 -24.24
N THR A 82 19.14 -34.14 -24.18
CA THR A 82 18.62 -32.79 -23.90
C THR A 82 18.63 -31.88 -25.14
N VAL A 83 17.99 -30.73 -24.99
CA VAL A 83 18.09 -29.58 -25.89
C VAL A 83 18.53 -28.37 -25.07
N PRO A 84 19.68 -27.74 -25.37
CA PRO A 84 20.10 -26.50 -24.72
C PRO A 84 19.21 -25.34 -25.20
N VAL A 85 18.66 -24.58 -24.26
CA VAL A 85 17.76 -23.45 -24.49
C VAL A 85 18.27 -22.19 -23.81
N GLN A 86 18.23 -21.08 -24.53
CA GLN A 86 18.43 -19.72 -24.06
C GLN A 86 17.16 -18.89 -24.31
N LEU A 87 16.78 -18.07 -23.32
CA LEU A 87 15.75 -17.06 -23.43
C LEU A 87 16.38 -15.69 -23.13
N LEU A 88 16.48 -14.87 -24.16
CA LEU A 88 16.98 -13.50 -24.09
C LEU A 88 15.80 -12.54 -23.85
N GLY A 89 15.87 -11.68 -22.83
CA GLY A 89 14.70 -10.91 -22.38
C GLY A 89 14.93 -9.44 -22.08
N ILE A 90 13.85 -8.66 -22.18
CA ILE A 90 13.72 -7.29 -21.63
C ILE A 90 12.31 -7.05 -21.06
N ASN A 91 12.20 -5.98 -20.29
CA ASN A 91 10.99 -5.44 -19.68
C ASN A 91 11.11 -3.90 -19.70
N ASP A 92 9.98 -3.19 -19.63
CA ASP A 92 9.94 -1.74 -19.35
C ASP A 92 10.81 -0.91 -20.34
N PHE A 93 10.72 -1.20 -21.64
CA PHE A 93 11.51 -0.54 -22.68
C PHE A 93 11.05 0.91 -22.95
N HIS A 94 9.77 1.26 -22.76
CA HIS A 94 9.23 2.64 -22.86
C HIS A 94 9.75 3.42 -24.08
N GLY A 95 9.72 2.80 -25.27
CA GLY A 95 10.18 3.40 -26.53
C GLY A 95 11.60 3.98 -26.51
N ALA A 96 12.51 3.43 -25.70
CA ALA A 96 13.83 3.99 -25.39
C ALA A 96 14.88 3.85 -26.53
N LEU A 97 14.55 4.32 -27.73
CA LEU A 97 15.32 4.13 -28.97
C LEU A 97 16.80 4.57 -28.83
N SER A 98 16.97 5.80 -28.37
CA SER A 98 18.27 6.51 -28.26
C SER A 98 18.65 6.82 -26.81
N THR A 99 17.84 6.36 -25.85
CA THR A 99 17.99 6.67 -24.42
C THR A 99 19.24 6.00 -23.85
N THR A 100 20.00 6.74 -23.04
CA THR A 100 21.05 6.18 -22.19
C THR A 100 20.84 6.63 -20.75
N GLY A 101 21.33 5.86 -19.79
CA GLY A 101 21.20 6.21 -18.38
C GLY A 101 22.11 5.40 -17.47
N SER A 102 21.72 5.26 -16.22
CA SER A 102 22.42 4.42 -15.25
C SER A 102 21.75 3.05 -15.14
N TYR A 103 22.48 1.98 -15.42
CA TYR A 103 22.14 0.63 -14.98
C TYR A 103 22.60 0.43 -13.53
N TYR A 104 21.85 -0.36 -12.76
CA TYR A 104 22.15 -0.71 -11.37
C TYR A 104 22.08 -2.25 -11.19
N GLY A 105 23.15 -2.85 -10.65
CA GLY A 105 23.23 -4.28 -10.34
C GLY A 105 22.73 -4.64 -8.94
N ALA A 106 22.57 -5.95 -8.67
CA ALA A 106 22.14 -6.49 -7.38
C ALA A 106 23.03 -6.09 -6.18
N ASP A 107 24.32 -5.85 -6.45
CA ASP A 107 25.36 -5.42 -5.52
C ASP A 107 25.43 -3.90 -5.33
N GLY A 108 24.51 -3.15 -5.93
CA GLY A 108 24.53 -1.68 -5.97
C GLY A 108 25.52 -1.10 -6.98
N SER A 109 26.19 -1.93 -7.80
CA SER A 109 27.10 -1.42 -8.84
C SER A 109 26.35 -0.56 -9.86
N LYS A 110 26.92 0.61 -10.19
CA LYS A 110 26.33 1.60 -11.08
C LYS A 110 27.14 1.73 -12.38
N ILE A 111 26.49 1.59 -13.52
CA ILE A 111 27.10 1.75 -14.85
C ILE A 111 26.38 2.86 -15.61
N SER A 112 27.06 3.98 -15.81
CA SER A 112 26.54 5.16 -16.52
C SER A 112 26.68 5.03 -18.05
N GLY A 113 25.73 5.61 -18.78
CA GLY A 113 25.70 5.61 -20.25
C GLY A 113 25.16 4.32 -20.87
N ALA A 114 24.61 3.41 -20.07
CA ALA A 114 24.04 2.15 -20.56
C ALA A 114 22.73 2.39 -21.35
N GLY A 115 22.46 1.58 -22.38
CA GLY A 115 21.21 1.61 -23.16
C GLY A 115 21.38 1.73 -24.68
N THR A 116 20.40 2.37 -25.32
CA THR A 116 20.10 2.41 -26.77
C THR A 116 19.64 1.09 -27.39
N ALA A 117 18.65 1.16 -28.28
CA ALA A 117 18.10 0.00 -28.98
C ALA A 117 19.15 -0.70 -29.86
N ALA A 118 19.94 0.06 -30.61
CA ALA A 118 20.92 -0.51 -31.54
C ALA A 118 22.02 -1.30 -30.80
N LEU A 119 22.49 -0.79 -29.65
CA LEU A 119 23.48 -1.50 -28.84
C LEU A 119 22.88 -2.74 -28.15
N LEU A 120 21.65 -2.65 -27.62
CA LEU A 120 20.91 -3.80 -27.07
C LEU A 120 20.77 -4.93 -28.10
N ALA A 121 20.42 -4.61 -29.35
CA ALA A 121 20.35 -5.59 -30.44
C ALA A 121 21.70 -6.28 -30.72
N GLY A 122 22.80 -5.51 -30.67
CA GLY A 122 24.17 -6.03 -30.74
C GLY A 122 24.51 -6.97 -29.58
N TYR A 123 24.08 -6.62 -28.36
CA TYR A 123 24.27 -7.44 -27.15
C TYR A 123 23.49 -8.76 -27.21
N PHE A 124 22.22 -8.74 -27.62
CA PHE A 124 21.45 -9.97 -27.85
C PHE A 124 22.11 -10.87 -28.90
N SER A 125 22.50 -10.30 -30.04
CA SER A 125 23.15 -11.07 -31.10
C SER A 125 24.52 -11.61 -30.66
N GLN A 126 25.26 -10.93 -29.77
CA GLN A 126 26.46 -11.48 -29.15
C GLN A 126 26.14 -12.63 -28.17
N ALA A 127 25.16 -12.45 -27.28
CA ALA A 127 24.77 -13.46 -26.29
C ALA A 127 24.25 -14.75 -26.97
N GLU A 128 23.49 -14.60 -28.04
CA GLU A 128 22.99 -15.70 -28.87
C GLU A 128 24.14 -16.46 -29.58
N ASN A 129 25.05 -15.75 -30.25
CA ASN A 129 26.21 -16.37 -30.90
C ASN A 129 27.13 -17.07 -29.89
N ASN A 130 27.33 -16.48 -28.70
CA ASN A 130 28.12 -17.09 -27.62
C ASN A 130 27.48 -18.39 -27.12
N PHE A 131 26.16 -18.39 -26.88
CA PHE A 131 25.41 -19.56 -26.44
C PHE A 131 25.41 -20.69 -27.49
N GLN A 132 25.13 -20.36 -28.75
CA GLN A 132 25.20 -21.31 -29.86
C GLN A 132 26.62 -21.90 -29.97
N THR A 133 27.67 -21.08 -29.92
CA THR A 133 29.07 -21.54 -29.97
C THR A 133 29.42 -22.46 -28.80
N ALA A 134 29.01 -22.13 -27.57
CA ALA A 134 29.23 -22.94 -26.38
C ALA A 134 28.54 -24.31 -26.43
N HIS A 135 27.53 -24.46 -27.29
CA HIS A 135 26.73 -25.67 -27.47
C HIS A 135 26.81 -26.24 -28.89
N ASN A 136 27.98 -26.11 -29.56
CA ASN A 136 28.29 -26.69 -30.87
C ASN A 136 27.33 -26.28 -32.02
N ASN A 137 26.61 -25.18 -31.86
CA ASN A 137 25.50 -24.70 -32.70
C ASN A 137 24.22 -25.57 -32.64
N GLU A 138 24.10 -26.45 -31.64
CA GLU A 138 22.89 -27.23 -31.37
C GLU A 138 21.91 -26.50 -30.44
N GLY A 139 22.39 -25.59 -29.60
CA GLY A 139 21.56 -24.77 -28.71
C GLY A 139 20.55 -23.87 -29.45
N LYS A 140 19.45 -23.52 -28.78
CA LYS A 140 18.34 -22.72 -29.33
C LYS A 140 18.14 -21.45 -28.50
N SER A 141 18.07 -20.30 -29.16
CA SER A 141 17.75 -19.03 -28.51
C SER A 141 16.38 -18.54 -28.94
N LEU A 142 15.64 -17.90 -28.03
CA LEU A 142 14.41 -17.16 -28.30
C LEU A 142 14.48 -15.81 -27.59
N ARG A 143 13.90 -14.76 -28.19
CA ARG A 143 13.87 -13.40 -27.63
C ARG A 143 12.45 -13.08 -27.14
N VAL A 144 12.29 -12.62 -25.90
CA VAL A 144 10.98 -12.44 -25.23
C VAL A 144 10.85 -11.11 -24.48
N GLN A 145 9.64 -10.54 -24.41
CA GLN A 145 9.41 -9.27 -23.69
C GLN A 145 8.31 -9.37 -22.62
N ALA A 146 8.49 -8.66 -21.49
CA ALA A 146 7.64 -8.71 -20.30
C ALA A 146 6.83 -7.42 -20.02
N GLY A 147 6.27 -6.81 -21.07
CA GLY A 147 5.40 -5.63 -21.02
C GLY A 147 6.13 -4.29 -20.96
N ASP A 148 5.38 -3.20 -21.14
CA ASP A 148 5.84 -1.81 -21.22
C ASP A 148 6.92 -1.61 -22.29
N MET A 149 6.65 -2.09 -23.50
CA MET A 149 7.49 -1.79 -24.64
C MET A 149 7.26 -0.38 -25.18
N VAL A 150 6.02 0.08 -25.10
CA VAL A 150 5.53 1.39 -25.59
C VAL A 150 5.06 2.27 -24.44
N GLY A 151 4.60 3.49 -24.75
CA GLY A 151 4.14 4.47 -23.76
C GLY A 151 5.27 5.02 -22.90
N ALA A 152 4.96 6.01 -22.05
CA ALA A 152 5.92 6.84 -21.32
C ALA A 152 7.13 7.35 -22.15
N SER A 153 6.97 7.45 -23.48
CA SER A 153 8.07 7.30 -24.43
C SER A 153 8.76 8.63 -24.79
N PRO A 154 10.09 8.61 -25.02
CA PRO A 154 10.79 9.75 -25.59
C PRO A 154 10.19 10.17 -26.94
N ALA A 155 10.26 11.47 -27.24
CA ALA A 155 9.63 12.05 -28.43
C ALA A 155 9.94 11.37 -29.78
N ASN A 156 11.10 10.71 -29.94
CA ASN A 156 11.44 9.98 -31.17
C ASN A 156 10.66 8.66 -31.37
N SER A 157 10.05 8.11 -30.32
CA SER A 157 9.07 7.04 -30.41
C SER A 157 7.64 7.61 -30.28
N GLY A 158 7.37 8.41 -29.25
CA GLY A 158 6.02 8.88 -28.90
C GLY A 158 5.36 9.78 -29.96
N LEU A 159 6.09 10.74 -30.55
CA LEU A 159 5.54 11.58 -31.64
C LEU A 159 5.29 10.81 -32.94
N LEU A 160 5.74 9.56 -33.01
CA LEU A 160 5.51 8.62 -34.11
C LEU A 160 4.58 7.47 -33.71
N GLN A 161 3.84 7.63 -32.59
CA GLN A 161 2.87 6.67 -32.05
C GLN A 161 3.48 5.30 -31.80
N ASP A 162 4.71 5.26 -31.26
CA ASP A 162 5.52 4.08 -30.92
C ASP A 162 5.67 3.00 -32.01
N GLN A 163 5.26 3.31 -33.23
CA GLN A 163 5.49 2.51 -34.42
C GLN A 163 6.99 2.25 -34.70
N PRO A 164 7.94 3.18 -34.42
CA PRO A 164 9.38 2.87 -34.48
C PRO A 164 9.78 1.72 -33.54
N THR A 165 9.19 1.66 -32.36
CA THR A 165 9.48 0.63 -31.36
C THR A 165 8.98 -0.74 -31.82
N MET A 166 7.77 -0.82 -32.38
CA MET A 166 7.28 -2.06 -33.00
C MET A 166 8.21 -2.56 -34.12
N ARG A 167 8.66 -1.67 -35.02
CA ARG A 167 9.64 -2.01 -36.06
C ARG A 167 10.95 -2.54 -35.47
N ILE A 168 11.40 -1.99 -34.35
CA ILE A 168 12.65 -2.38 -33.68
C ILE A 168 12.53 -3.75 -33.01
N LEU A 169 11.41 -4.06 -32.34
CA LEU A 169 11.17 -5.40 -31.79
C LEU A 169 11.11 -6.48 -32.89
N ASN A 170 10.50 -6.15 -34.03
CA ASN A 170 10.45 -7.00 -35.22
C ASN A 170 11.86 -7.23 -35.80
N GLN A 171 12.66 -6.17 -35.98
CA GLN A 171 14.06 -6.27 -36.42
C GLN A 171 14.95 -7.01 -35.41
N MET A 172 14.68 -6.87 -34.11
CA MET A 172 15.35 -7.63 -33.04
C MET A 172 14.92 -9.10 -32.97
N ASN A 173 13.95 -9.55 -33.79
CA ASN A 173 13.42 -10.92 -33.81
C ASN A 173 12.80 -11.39 -32.48
N PHE A 174 12.05 -10.52 -31.79
CA PHE A 174 11.23 -10.95 -30.65
C PHE A 174 10.21 -12.00 -31.09
N SER A 175 10.09 -13.06 -30.28
CA SER A 175 9.31 -14.26 -30.61
C SER A 175 7.98 -14.34 -29.85
N VAL A 176 7.95 -13.85 -28.61
CA VAL A 176 6.77 -13.80 -27.73
C VAL A 176 6.81 -12.54 -26.85
N GLY A 177 5.66 -11.98 -26.51
CA GLY A 177 5.54 -10.86 -25.57
C GLY A 177 4.21 -10.84 -24.81
N THR A 178 4.16 -10.09 -23.71
CA THR A 178 2.93 -9.80 -22.95
C THR A 178 2.56 -8.30 -23.04
N LEU A 179 1.48 -7.90 -22.36
CA LEU A 179 1.13 -6.51 -22.08
C LEU A 179 1.72 -6.08 -20.74
N GLY A 180 2.18 -4.83 -20.66
CA GLY A 180 2.30 -4.06 -19.43
C GLY A 180 1.16 -3.06 -19.25
N ASN A 181 1.36 -2.02 -18.44
CA ASN A 181 0.35 -0.99 -18.25
C ASN A 181 0.39 0.09 -19.34
N HIS A 182 1.56 0.42 -19.87
CA HIS A 182 1.72 1.47 -20.86
C HIS A 182 1.26 1.06 -22.28
N GLU A 183 1.08 -0.25 -22.55
CA GLU A 183 0.28 -0.72 -23.69
C GLU A 183 -1.21 -0.29 -23.65
N PHE A 184 -1.69 0.27 -22.53
CA PHE A 184 -3.04 0.83 -22.41
C PHE A 184 -3.07 2.37 -22.49
N ASP A 185 -1.93 3.08 -22.61
CA ASP A 185 -1.85 4.56 -22.54
C ASP A 185 -2.77 5.27 -23.55
N GLU A 186 -2.87 4.74 -24.77
CA GLU A 186 -3.80 5.23 -25.83
C GLU A 186 -4.92 4.21 -26.12
N GLY A 187 -5.08 3.23 -25.23
CA GLY A 187 -6.04 2.14 -25.31
C GLY A 187 -5.59 0.95 -26.18
N LEU A 188 -5.97 -0.26 -25.76
CA LEU A 188 -5.55 -1.51 -26.41
C LEU A 188 -5.91 -1.61 -27.91
N GLY A 189 -6.88 -0.83 -28.40
CA GLY A 189 -7.20 -0.76 -29.84
C GLY A 189 -6.09 -0.13 -30.66
N GLU A 190 -5.45 0.92 -30.14
CA GLU A 190 -4.30 1.58 -30.77
C GLU A 190 -3.03 0.75 -30.59
N PHE A 191 -2.82 0.13 -29.41
CA PHE A 191 -1.74 -0.85 -29.26
C PHE A 191 -1.87 -2.02 -30.26
N ASN A 192 -3.07 -2.58 -30.44
CA ASN A 192 -3.31 -3.61 -31.45
C ASN A 192 -3.06 -3.10 -32.88
N ARG A 193 -3.32 -1.81 -33.16
CA ARG A 193 -2.99 -1.20 -34.45
C ARG A 193 -1.48 -1.23 -34.71
N ILE A 194 -0.67 -0.72 -33.77
CA ILE A 194 0.79 -0.64 -33.95
C ILE A 194 1.43 -2.03 -33.96
N LEU A 195 0.99 -2.93 -33.07
CA LEU A 195 1.43 -4.32 -32.98
C LEU A 195 1.23 -5.07 -34.30
N THR A 196 0.08 -4.88 -34.95
CA THR A 196 -0.24 -5.51 -36.25
C THR A 196 0.35 -4.77 -37.45
N GLY A 197 1.02 -3.62 -37.25
CA GLY A 197 1.55 -2.78 -38.32
C GLY A 197 0.48 -2.14 -39.20
N THR A 198 -0.76 -2.06 -38.69
CA THR A 198 -1.91 -1.49 -39.40
C THR A 198 -1.76 0.02 -39.48
N LYS A 199 -1.96 0.62 -40.64
CA LYS A 199 -1.85 2.09 -40.78
C LYS A 199 -3.00 2.80 -40.04
N PRO A 200 -2.78 4.01 -39.48
CA PRO A 200 -3.85 4.80 -38.85
C PRO A 200 -4.95 5.17 -39.87
N ASP A 201 -6.17 5.38 -39.37
CA ASP A 201 -7.24 5.92 -40.19
C ASP A 201 -6.99 7.41 -40.46
N PRO A 202 -7.20 7.94 -41.68
CA PRO A 202 -7.13 9.37 -41.95
C PRO A 202 -8.02 10.25 -41.05
N ALA A 203 -9.03 9.68 -40.39
CA ALA A 203 -9.89 10.33 -39.41
C ALA A 203 -9.41 10.21 -37.95
N SER A 204 -8.32 9.49 -37.66
CA SER A 204 -7.79 9.33 -36.28
C SER A 204 -7.30 10.63 -35.64
N GLY A 205 -7.06 11.69 -36.41
CA GLY A 205 -6.64 13.00 -35.89
C GLY A 205 -5.15 13.11 -35.49
N PHE A 206 -4.38 12.03 -35.62
CA PHE A 206 -2.93 12.03 -35.40
C PHE A 206 -2.20 13.03 -36.32
N TYR A 207 -1.07 13.55 -35.83
CA TYR A 207 -0.21 14.45 -36.58
C TYR A 207 0.26 13.87 -37.92
N ASP A 208 0.39 14.71 -38.96
CA ASP A 208 0.83 14.33 -40.31
C ASP A 208 2.11 13.47 -40.31
N ILE A 209 3.02 13.71 -39.37
CA ILE A 209 4.28 12.97 -39.21
C ILE A 209 4.05 11.46 -38.94
N VAL A 210 3.02 11.09 -38.18
CA VAL A 210 2.61 9.69 -37.93
C VAL A 210 2.10 9.05 -39.20
N THR A 211 1.25 9.78 -39.94
CA THR A 211 0.67 9.33 -41.21
C THR A 211 1.73 9.20 -42.31
N GLN A 212 2.74 10.08 -42.32
CA GLN A 212 3.90 9.96 -43.22
C GLN A 212 4.76 8.74 -42.86
N TYR A 213 5.13 8.59 -41.58
CA TYR A 213 5.91 7.44 -41.09
C TYR A 213 5.27 6.11 -41.46
N ASN A 214 3.97 5.97 -41.17
CA ASN A 214 3.21 4.77 -41.49
C ASN A 214 3.02 4.56 -43.00
N ASN A 215 3.22 5.59 -43.84
CA ASN A 215 3.08 5.44 -45.29
C ASN A 215 4.36 5.04 -46.02
N ASP A 216 5.54 5.40 -45.49
CA ASP A 216 6.83 5.04 -46.09
C ASP A 216 7.18 3.54 -45.97
N TYR A 217 6.45 2.78 -45.15
CA TYR A 217 6.71 1.38 -44.87
C TYR A 217 5.51 0.45 -45.16
N SER A 218 5.82 -0.83 -45.34
CA SER A 218 4.84 -1.92 -45.45
C SER A 218 4.40 -2.43 -44.07
N GLN A 219 3.22 -3.04 -43.99
CA GLN A 219 2.68 -3.62 -42.75
C GLN A 219 3.64 -4.65 -42.12
N ASP A 220 4.31 -5.47 -42.94
CA ASP A 220 5.29 -6.46 -42.47
C ASP A 220 6.56 -5.83 -41.86
N GLN A 221 6.90 -4.60 -42.23
CA GLN A 221 7.95 -3.83 -41.57
C GLN A 221 7.44 -3.16 -40.30
N LEU A 222 6.23 -2.59 -40.33
CA LEU A 222 5.62 -1.79 -39.25
C LEU A 222 5.26 -2.59 -38.00
N LYS A 223 4.80 -3.84 -38.15
CA LYS A 223 4.34 -4.72 -37.07
C LYS A 223 5.41 -5.04 -36.03
N GLY A 224 5.00 -5.48 -34.83
CA GLY A 224 5.89 -5.86 -33.73
C GLY A 224 6.64 -7.19 -33.90
N GLY A 225 6.14 -8.10 -34.74
CA GLY A 225 6.81 -9.35 -35.13
C GLY A 225 6.62 -10.56 -34.20
N PHE A 226 6.26 -10.36 -32.93
CA PHE A 226 6.11 -11.41 -31.91
C PHE A 226 4.67 -11.93 -31.73
N ASP A 227 4.52 -13.11 -31.13
CA ASP A 227 3.23 -13.59 -30.61
C ASP A 227 2.89 -12.82 -29.32
N LEU A 228 1.79 -12.06 -29.29
CA LEU A 228 1.29 -11.50 -28.04
C LEU A 228 0.46 -12.54 -27.27
N VAL A 229 0.79 -12.72 -25.99
CA VAL A 229 0.05 -13.55 -25.04
C VAL A 229 -0.46 -12.70 -23.88
N ILE A 230 -1.72 -12.89 -23.47
CA ILE A 230 -2.27 -12.31 -22.25
C ILE A 230 -3.45 -13.15 -21.73
N ALA A 231 -3.33 -13.68 -20.52
CA ALA A 231 -4.26 -14.64 -19.93
C ALA A 231 -5.33 -14.00 -19.04
N ASN A 232 -4.98 -12.92 -18.35
CA ASN A 232 -5.79 -12.37 -17.27
C ASN A 232 -6.56 -11.08 -17.60
N VAL A 233 -6.41 -10.52 -18.81
CA VAL A 233 -7.18 -9.37 -19.32
C VAL A 233 -8.37 -9.85 -20.16
N LYS A 234 -9.59 -9.41 -19.83
CA LYS A 234 -10.83 -9.83 -20.52
C LYS A 234 -11.81 -8.68 -20.74
N GLU A 235 -12.43 -8.61 -21.92
CA GLU A 235 -13.54 -7.69 -22.24
C GLU A 235 -14.74 -7.94 -21.30
N LYS A 236 -15.34 -6.87 -20.75
CA LYS A 236 -16.51 -6.97 -19.86
C LYS A 236 -17.73 -7.62 -20.52
N ASP A 237 -18.05 -7.21 -21.74
CA ASP A 237 -19.27 -7.63 -22.43
C ASP A 237 -19.21 -9.07 -22.97
N SER A 238 -18.01 -9.56 -23.30
CA SER A 238 -17.82 -10.87 -23.96
C SER A 238 -17.19 -11.93 -23.06
N GLY A 239 -16.48 -11.52 -22.00
CA GLY A 239 -15.67 -12.39 -21.14
C GLY A 239 -14.43 -12.97 -21.82
N LYS A 240 -14.07 -12.52 -23.02
CA LYS A 240 -12.94 -13.02 -23.81
C LYS A 240 -11.71 -12.14 -23.66
N ILE A 241 -10.55 -12.72 -23.95
CA ILE A 241 -9.32 -11.98 -24.21
C ILE A 241 -9.53 -11.11 -25.48
N PRO A 242 -9.20 -9.81 -25.45
CA PRO A 242 -9.52 -8.88 -26.53
C PRO A 242 -8.72 -9.13 -27.82
N PHE A 243 -9.21 -8.57 -28.92
CA PHE A 243 -8.63 -8.61 -30.29
C PHE A 243 -8.36 -10.02 -30.87
N GLY A 244 -8.75 -11.09 -30.18
CA GLY A 244 -8.42 -12.47 -30.56
C GLY A 244 -7.01 -12.91 -30.14
N TRP A 245 -6.37 -12.17 -29.23
CA TRP A 245 -5.12 -12.61 -28.59
C TRP A 245 -5.33 -13.87 -27.77
N THR A 246 -4.23 -14.53 -27.40
CA THR A 246 -4.25 -15.86 -26.74
C THR A 246 -3.72 -15.80 -25.32
N PRO A 247 -4.17 -16.66 -24.40
CA PRO A 247 -3.64 -16.69 -23.03
C PRO A 247 -2.18 -17.15 -22.96
N TYR A 248 -1.80 -17.99 -23.91
CA TYR A 248 -0.45 -18.53 -24.06
C TYR A 248 -0.18 -18.90 -25.52
N THR A 249 1.10 -19.01 -25.87
CA THR A 249 1.58 -19.60 -27.13
C THR A 249 2.54 -20.75 -26.84
N VAL A 250 2.95 -21.49 -27.87
CA VAL A 250 3.91 -22.59 -27.78
C VAL A 250 4.95 -22.43 -28.89
N LYS A 251 6.23 -22.34 -28.53
CA LYS A 251 7.35 -22.33 -29.49
C LYS A 251 8.07 -23.67 -29.47
N ASN A 252 8.48 -24.13 -30.66
CA ASN A 252 9.23 -25.38 -30.81
C ASN A 252 10.74 -25.09 -30.82
N VAL A 253 11.50 -25.85 -30.03
CA VAL A 253 12.98 -25.82 -29.96
C VAL A 253 13.60 -27.17 -30.36
N GLY A 254 12.77 -28.17 -30.69
CA GLY A 254 13.21 -29.49 -31.16
C GLY A 254 13.33 -29.57 -32.68
N THR A 255 12.77 -30.64 -33.25
CA THR A 255 12.57 -30.79 -34.69
C THR A 255 11.11 -31.15 -34.98
N GLU A 256 10.66 -31.08 -36.24
CA GLU A 256 9.31 -31.54 -36.62
C GLU A 256 9.06 -33.02 -36.28
N ALA A 257 10.11 -33.86 -36.34
CA ALA A 257 10.05 -35.29 -36.03
C ALA A 257 10.15 -35.59 -34.52
N GLU A 258 10.85 -34.73 -33.76
CA GLU A 258 11.02 -34.82 -32.30
C GLU A 258 10.69 -33.44 -31.68
N PRO A 259 9.39 -33.11 -31.51
CA PRO A 259 8.99 -31.79 -31.07
C PRO A 259 9.19 -31.60 -29.57
N ILE A 260 10.17 -30.76 -29.23
CA ILE A 260 10.39 -30.19 -27.90
C ILE A 260 9.82 -28.77 -27.90
N ASN A 261 8.98 -28.47 -26.93
CA ASN A 261 8.09 -27.31 -26.92
C ASN A 261 8.22 -26.55 -25.60
N ILE A 262 8.21 -25.22 -25.68
CA ILE A 262 8.13 -24.32 -24.53
C ILE A 262 6.79 -23.59 -24.60
N GLY A 263 6.03 -23.61 -23.51
CA GLY A 263 4.81 -22.83 -23.35
C GLY A 263 5.11 -21.45 -22.79
N PHE A 264 4.47 -20.40 -23.31
CA PHE A 264 4.64 -19.03 -22.83
C PHE A 264 3.29 -18.46 -22.43
N ILE A 265 3.04 -18.24 -21.14
CA ILE A 265 1.80 -17.66 -20.59
C ILE A 265 2.02 -16.16 -20.36
N GLY A 266 1.09 -15.30 -20.79
CA GLY A 266 1.17 -13.85 -20.55
C GLY A 266 0.31 -13.40 -19.37
N VAL A 267 0.82 -12.55 -18.49
CA VAL A 267 0.01 -11.83 -17.48
C VAL A 267 0.42 -10.36 -17.36
N VAL A 268 -0.46 -9.56 -16.77
CA VAL A 268 -0.22 -8.18 -16.33
C VAL A 268 -0.71 -8.03 -14.88
N THR A 269 -0.14 -7.09 -14.13
CA THR A 269 -0.58 -6.72 -12.77
C THR A 269 -2.08 -6.44 -12.68
N THR A 270 -2.67 -6.68 -11.51
CA THR A 270 -4.06 -6.29 -11.25
C THR A 270 -4.23 -4.80 -10.94
N GLU A 271 -3.12 -4.05 -10.78
CA GLU A 271 -3.12 -2.62 -10.47
C GLU A 271 -3.45 -1.70 -11.65
N ILE A 272 -3.67 -2.20 -12.87
CA ILE A 272 -4.01 -1.39 -14.07
C ILE A 272 -5.04 -0.25 -13.81
N PRO A 273 -6.13 -0.44 -13.04
CA PRO A 273 -7.07 0.65 -12.72
C PRO A 273 -6.50 1.83 -11.92
N ASN A 274 -5.32 1.68 -11.32
CA ASN A 274 -4.57 2.70 -10.59
C ASN A 274 -3.37 3.26 -11.42
N LEU A 275 -3.11 2.68 -12.60
CA LEU A 275 -1.93 2.94 -13.43
C LEU A 275 -2.26 3.58 -14.78
N VAL A 276 -3.53 3.55 -15.19
CA VAL A 276 -4.00 3.95 -16.52
C VAL A 276 -5.26 4.81 -16.40
N LEU A 277 -5.42 5.82 -17.26
CA LEU A 277 -6.63 6.65 -17.29
C LEU A 277 -7.90 5.80 -17.51
N ALA A 278 -8.93 6.09 -16.69
CA ALA A 278 -10.16 5.29 -16.62
C ALA A 278 -10.79 4.96 -17.98
N GLN A 279 -10.73 5.90 -18.94
CA GLN A 279 -11.33 5.72 -20.27
C GLN A 279 -10.75 4.57 -21.10
N TYR A 280 -9.51 4.15 -20.84
CA TYR A 280 -8.81 3.12 -21.61
C TYR A 280 -8.86 1.72 -20.99
N HIS A 281 -9.07 1.61 -19.66
CA HIS A 281 -9.20 0.31 -18.97
C HIS A 281 -10.64 -0.05 -18.57
N LYS A 282 -11.59 0.91 -18.56
CA LYS A 282 -12.97 0.73 -18.07
C LYS A 282 -13.75 -0.43 -18.70
N ASP A 283 -13.44 -0.82 -19.94
CA ASP A 283 -14.20 -1.83 -20.70
C ASP A 283 -13.62 -3.26 -20.52
N TYR A 284 -12.54 -3.38 -19.75
CA TYR A 284 -11.84 -4.63 -19.45
C TYR A 284 -11.94 -5.00 -17.96
N THR A 285 -11.63 -6.26 -17.68
CA THR A 285 -11.47 -6.84 -16.33
C THR A 285 -10.10 -7.50 -16.22
N PHE A 286 -9.50 -7.36 -15.04
CA PHE A 286 -8.21 -7.93 -14.68
C PHE A 286 -8.49 -9.03 -13.66
N SER A 287 -8.25 -10.27 -14.08
CA SER A 287 -8.39 -11.45 -13.22
C SER A 287 -7.09 -11.76 -12.50
N ASP A 288 -7.19 -12.54 -11.43
CA ASP A 288 -6.06 -12.99 -10.61
C ASP A 288 -5.00 -13.70 -11.50
N PRO A 289 -3.75 -13.20 -11.56
CA PRO A 289 -2.72 -13.78 -12.40
C PRO A 289 -2.37 -15.23 -12.03
N ALA A 290 -2.38 -15.56 -10.73
CA ALA A 290 -1.99 -16.90 -10.26
C ALA A 290 -3.04 -17.96 -10.63
N GLU A 291 -4.33 -17.64 -10.53
CA GLU A 291 -5.41 -18.54 -10.96
C GLU A 291 -5.32 -18.84 -12.47
N GLU A 292 -5.03 -17.81 -13.29
CA GLU A 292 -4.90 -17.97 -14.74
C GLU A 292 -3.60 -18.69 -15.14
N ILE A 293 -2.46 -18.40 -14.48
CA ILE A 293 -1.21 -19.15 -14.67
C ILE A 293 -1.39 -20.63 -14.33
N ALA A 294 -1.95 -20.96 -13.16
CA ALA A 294 -2.18 -22.35 -12.76
C ALA A 294 -3.10 -23.08 -13.75
N LYS A 295 -4.21 -22.44 -14.14
CA LYS A 295 -5.16 -22.96 -15.14
C LYS A 295 -4.51 -23.26 -16.49
N TYR A 296 -3.74 -22.32 -17.05
CA TYR A 296 -3.14 -22.49 -18.37
C TYR A 296 -1.86 -23.34 -18.36
N SER A 297 -1.11 -23.34 -17.26
CA SER A 297 -0.02 -24.31 -17.02
C SER A 297 -0.56 -25.74 -17.05
N LYS A 298 -1.65 -26.01 -16.31
CA LYS A 298 -2.36 -27.29 -16.35
C LYS A 298 -2.87 -27.68 -17.75
N GLU A 299 -3.32 -26.70 -18.55
CA GLU A 299 -3.75 -26.95 -19.94
C GLU A 299 -2.56 -27.32 -20.86
N LEU A 300 -1.41 -26.64 -20.69
CA LEU A 300 -0.17 -26.92 -21.43
C LEU A 300 0.41 -28.30 -21.06
N VAL A 301 0.49 -28.62 -19.77
CA VAL A 301 0.90 -29.95 -19.27
C VAL A 301 -0.03 -31.04 -19.80
N GLY A 302 -1.33 -30.78 -19.84
CA GLY A 302 -2.34 -31.65 -20.46
C GLY A 302 -2.15 -31.89 -21.97
N LYS A 303 -1.41 -31.01 -22.66
CA LYS A 303 -1.00 -31.14 -24.08
C LYS A 303 0.43 -31.69 -24.24
N GLY A 304 1.12 -32.02 -23.16
CA GLY A 304 2.49 -32.53 -23.18
C GLY A 304 3.56 -31.47 -23.40
N VAL A 305 3.25 -30.20 -23.10
CA VAL A 305 4.21 -29.09 -23.00
C VAL A 305 4.40 -28.84 -21.50
N LYS A 306 5.62 -29.04 -20.97
CA LYS A 306 5.87 -28.87 -19.53
C LYS A 306 6.87 -27.78 -19.21
N ALA A 307 7.92 -27.64 -20.01
CA ALA A 307 8.75 -26.44 -19.99
C ALA A 307 7.85 -25.20 -20.21
N ILE A 308 7.59 -24.41 -19.18
CA ILE A 308 6.63 -23.31 -19.18
C ILE A 308 7.25 -22.05 -18.56
N VAL A 309 7.11 -20.96 -19.30
CA VAL A 309 7.60 -19.62 -18.96
C VAL A 309 6.40 -18.70 -18.80
N VAL A 310 6.40 -17.88 -17.77
CA VAL A 310 5.49 -16.74 -17.64
C VAL A 310 6.20 -15.47 -18.10
N LEU A 311 5.54 -14.71 -18.97
CA LEU A 311 5.88 -13.33 -19.28
C LEU A 311 4.87 -12.46 -18.52
N GLY A 312 5.28 -11.89 -17.40
CA GLY A 312 4.37 -11.23 -16.46
C GLY A 312 4.80 -9.80 -16.17
N HIS A 313 4.00 -8.84 -16.60
CA HIS A 313 4.26 -7.45 -16.26
C HIS A 313 3.75 -7.13 -14.86
N THR A 314 4.51 -7.57 -13.86
CA THR A 314 4.24 -7.45 -12.43
C THR A 314 5.54 -7.09 -11.70
N PRO A 315 5.48 -6.25 -10.64
CA PRO A 315 6.65 -5.85 -9.88
C PRO A 315 7.31 -7.03 -9.17
N SER A 316 8.64 -7.00 -9.07
CA SER A 316 9.43 -7.93 -8.27
C SER A 316 10.48 -7.17 -7.45
N VAL A 317 10.97 -7.74 -6.35
CA VAL A 317 11.96 -7.11 -5.47
C VAL A 317 13.06 -8.10 -5.13
N GLN A 318 14.30 -7.73 -5.48
CA GLN A 318 15.51 -8.49 -5.16
C GLN A 318 15.82 -8.44 -3.66
N GLY A 319 15.75 -9.59 -2.99
CA GLY A 319 16.22 -9.80 -1.62
C GLY A 319 17.69 -10.21 -1.57
N ALA A 320 18.13 -10.70 -0.40
CA ALA A 320 19.48 -11.22 -0.22
C ALA A 320 19.65 -12.59 -0.90
N GLY A 321 20.75 -12.78 -1.63
CA GLY A 321 20.98 -14.01 -2.41
C GLY A 321 19.95 -14.15 -3.53
N GLU A 322 19.33 -15.33 -3.64
CA GLU A 322 18.27 -15.59 -4.64
C GLU A 322 16.85 -15.36 -4.09
N SER A 323 16.67 -14.70 -2.93
CA SER A 323 15.33 -14.41 -2.40
C SER A 323 14.64 -13.28 -3.17
N VAL A 324 13.32 -13.40 -3.35
CA VAL A 324 12.48 -12.44 -4.09
C VAL A 324 11.20 -12.14 -3.30
N SER A 325 10.70 -10.90 -3.38
CA SER A 325 9.39 -10.48 -2.84
C SER A 325 8.64 -9.57 -3.82
N GLY A 326 7.46 -9.07 -3.44
CA GLY A 326 6.56 -8.27 -4.31
C GLY A 326 5.53 -9.12 -5.06
N GLU A 327 4.64 -8.48 -5.83
CA GLU A 327 3.47 -9.14 -6.47
C GLU A 327 3.86 -10.40 -7.24
N THR A 328 4.98 -10.39 -7.98
CA THR A 328 5.47 -11.57 -8.72
C THR A 328 5.76 -12.77 -7.81
N ALA A 329 6.34 -12.54 -6.63
CA ALA A 329 6.62 -13.62 -5.67
C ALA A 329 5.33 -14.12 -5.01
N ASP A 330 4.39 -13.23 -4.69
CA ASP A 330 3.10 -13.60 -4.11
C ASP A 330 2.22 -14.37 -5.10
N ILE A 331 2.24 -13.98 -6.38
CA ILE A 331 1.66 -14.74 -7.50
C ILE A 331 2.24 -16.15 -7.55
N MET A 332 3.57 -16.30 -7.59
CA MET A 332 4.18 -17.64 -7.71
C MET A 332 4.02 -18.49 -6.44
N ASN A 333 4.04 -17.89 -5.25
CA ASN A 333 3.65 -18.56 -4.01
C ASN A 333 2.21 -19.09 -4.08
N LYS A 334 1.28 -18.30 -4.63
CA LYS A 334 -0.12 -18.72 -4.82
C LYS A 334 -0.27 -19.79 -5.92
N VAL A 335 0.45 -19.68 -7.04
CA VAL A 335 0.47 -20.75 -8.08
C VAL A 335 0.91 -22.08 -7.46
N ASN A 336 2.01 -22.08 -6.69
CA ASN A 336 2.53 -23.25 -6.00
C ASN A 336 1.62 -23.77 -4.87
N GLN A 337 0.68 -22.96 -4.38
CA GLN A 337 -0.37 -23.38 -3.43
C GLN A 337 -1.60 -23.97 -4.13
N VAL A 338 -2.02 -23.39 -5.26
CA VAL A 338 -3.24 -23.77 -6.00
C VAL A 338 -3.01 -24.99 -6.89
N ASP A 339 -1.84 -25.09 -7.52
CA ASP A 339 -1.43 -26.24 -8.31
C ASP A 339 0.03 -26.65 -7.99
N PRO A 340 0.27 -27.41 -6.91
CA PRO A 340 1.62 -27.80 -6.48
C PRO A 340 2.37 -28.70 -7.47
N ASP A 341 1.67 -29.28 -8.45
CA ASP A 341 2.23 -30.10 -9.53
C ASP A 341 2.39 -29.29 -10.85
N ASN A 342 2.37 -27.95 -10.79
CA ASN A 342 2.61 -27.09 -11.96
C ASN A 342 4.05 -27.18 -12.47
N SER A 343 4.27 -26.84 -13.74
CA SER A 343 5.58 -26.91 -14.41
C SER A 343 6.12 -25.52 -14.81
N VAL A 344 5.94 -24.49 -13.99
CA VAL A 344 6.43 -23.14 -14.33
C VAL A 344 7.91 -22.98 -13.93
N ASP A 345 8.81 -23.05 -14.91
CA ASP A 345 10.26 -22.99 -14.69
C ASP A 345 10.79 -21.56 -14.51
N ALA A 346 10.15 -20.58 -15.17
CA ALA A 346 10.64 -19.21 -15.22
C ALA A 346 9.51 -18.17 -15.28
N PHE A 347 9.77 -16.99 -14.71
CA PHE A 347 8.92 -15.81 -14.74
C PHE A 347 9.77 -14.58 -15.10
N PHE A 348 9.46 -13.95 -16.23
CA PHE A 348 10.03 -12.67 -16.64
C PHE A 348 9.13 -11.55 -16.11
N ALA A 349 9.65 -10.75 -15.18
CA ALA A 349 8.94 -9.69 -14.45
C ALA A 349 9.18 -8.30 -15.05
N GLY A 350 8.51 -7.26 -14.51
CA GLY A 350 8.60 -5.89 -15.02
C GLY A 350 8.01 -4.85 -14.06
N HIS A 351 7.46 -3.78 -14.62
CA HIS A 351 6.65 -2.72 -13.99
C HIS A 351 7.38 -1.73 -13.06
N ASN A 352 8.18 -2.22 -12.11
CA ASN A 352 8.87 -1.36 -11.14
C ASN A 352 10.33 -1.03 -11.52
N HIS A 353 10.74 -1.28 -12.76
CA HIS A 353 12.05 -0.89 -13.32
C HIS A 353 13.30 -1.43 -12.57
N VAL A 354 13.23 -2.50 -11.75
CA VAL A 354 14.37 -2.98 -10.93
C VAL A 354 15.22 -4.08 -11.57
N TYR A 355 16.39 -4.35 -10.98
CA TYR A 355 17.09 -5.63 -11.14
C TYR A 355 16.42 -6.70 -10.26
N THR A 356 16.14 -7.87 -10.84
CA THR A 356 15.82 -9.10 -10.07
C THR A 356 16.43 -10.32 -10.75
N ASN A 357 17.03 -11.23 -9.96
CA ASN A 357 17.45 -12.56 -10.37
C ASN A 357 17.42 -13.51 -9.15
N GLY A 358 16.32 -14.23 -8.97
CA GLY A 358 16.12 -15.10 -7.81
C GLY A 358 15.16 -16.26 -8.08
N VAL A 359 14.70 -16.94 -7.04
CA VAL A 359 13.93 -18.18 -7.14
C VAL A 359 12.75 -18.19 -6.15
N VAL A 360 11.59 -18.64 -6.62
CA VAL A 360 10.39 -18.88 -5.80
C VAL A 360 9.88 -20.31 -6.07
N GLY A 361 9.98 -21.19 -5.07
CA GLY A 361 9.80 -22.63 -5.29
C GLY A 361 10.93 -23.17 -6.16
N ASP A 362 10.58 -23.79 -7.30
CA ASP A 362 11.52 -24.21 -8.34
C ASP A 362 11.52 -23.25 -9.56
N THR A 363 10.86 -22.08 -9.47
CA THR A 363 10.72 -21.09 -10.56
C THR A 363 11.75 -19.97 -10.49
N ARG A 364 12.49 -19.72 -11.59
CA ARG A 364 13.44 -18.60 -11.76
C ARG A 364 12.71 -17.29 -12.04
N ILE A 365 12.86 -16.27 -11.20
CA ILE A 365 12.29 -14.92 -11.38
C ILE A 365 13.38 -13.96 -11.86
N VAL A 366 13.12 -13.21 -12.94
CA VAL A 366 14.12 -12.33 -13.60
C VAL A 366 13.53 -11.00 -14.09
N GLN A 367 14.27 -9.90 -13.89
CA GLN A 367 13.93 -8.53 -14.35
C GLN A 367 15.20 -7.72 -14.63
N SER A 368 15.19 -6.91 -15.70
CA SER A 368 16.39 -6.28 -16.31
C SER A 368 16.45 -4.75 -16.25
N THR A 369 15.96 -4.16 -15.16
CA THR A 369 15.80 -2.72 -14.98
C THR A 369 14.77 -2.12 -15.95
N SER A 370 15.14 -1.20 -16.84
CA SER A 370 14.24 -0.56 -17.82
C SER A 370 15.00 0.09 -18.97
N GLN A 371 14.28 0.53 -20.00
CA GLN A 371 14.75 1.38 -21.11
C GLN A 371 15.95 0.79 -21.87
N GLY A 372 16.02 -0.54 -21.98
CA GLY A 372 17.10 -1.27 -22.64
C GLY A 372 18.48 -1.11 -21.99
N LYS A 373 18.58 -0.58 -20.76
CA LYS A 373 19.85 -0.35 -20.03
C LYS A 373 20.49 -1.67 -19.59
N GLY A 374 19.69 -2.72 -19.46
CA GLY A 374 20.14 -4.09 -19.26
C GLY A 374 19.27 -5.06 -20.06
N TYR A 375 19.65 -6.34 -20.01
CA TYR A 375 18.93 -7.45 -20.64
C TYR A 375 19.08 -8.73 -19.79
N ILE A 376 18.18 -9.67 -20.02
CA ILE A 376 18.14 -11.00 -19.38
C ILE A 376 18.77 -12.02 -20.34
N ASP A 377 19.59 -12.92 -19.81
CA ASP A 377 20.09 -14.11 -20.49
C ASP A 377 19.85 -15.32 -19.57
N LEU A 378 18.73 -16.02 -19.79
CA LEU A 378 18.30 -17.19 -19.02
C LEU A 378 18.59 -18.46 -19.83
N GLN A 379 19.22 -19.47 -19.21
CA GLN A 379 19.72 -20.67 -19.86
C GLN A 379 19.33 -21.95 -19.11
N GLY A 380 19.12 -23.03 -19.86
CA GLY A 380 18.83 -24.35 -19.28
C GLY A 380 18.81 -25.48 -20.31
N GLU A 381 18.68 -26.71 -19.83
CA GLU A 381 18.61 -27.94 -20.63
C GLU A 381 17.23 -28.57 -20.49
N ILE A 382 16.55 -28.84 -21.61
CA ILE A 382 15.25 -29.55 -21.63
C ILE A 382 15.47 -31.02 -21.97
N ASP A 383 15.08 -31.97 -21.11
CA ASP A 383 15.16 -33.41 -21.41
C ASP A 383 14.04 -33.84 -22.38
N LYS A 384 14.40 -34.50 -23.48
CA LYS A 384 13.47 -34.88 -24.55
C LYS A 384 12.42 -35.93 -24.12
N THR A 385 12.70 -36.67 -23.05
CA THR A 385 11.83 -37.71 -22.48
C THR A 385 10.79 -37.11 -21.54
N THR A 386 11.20 -36.18 -20.67
CA THR A 386 10.29 -35.48 -19.75
C THR A 386 9.48 -34.39 -20.47
N LYS A 387 10.09 -33.75 -21.48
CA LYS A 387 9.67 -32.50 -22.16
C LYS A 387 9.66 -31.28 -21.23
N ASP A 388 10.63 -31.26 -20.33
CA ASP A 388 10.73 -30.42 -19.15
C ASP A 388 12.18 -30.00 -18.92
N PHE A 389 12.43 -28.89 -18.22
CA PHE A 389 13.80 -28.56 -17.83
C PHE A 389 14.37 -29.59 -16.85
N VAL A 390 15.67 -29.87 -16.95
CA VAL A 390 16.37 -30.85 -16.08
C VAL A 390 16.49 -30.35 -14.64
N THR A 391 16.57 -29.03 -14.48
CA THR A 391 16.58 -28.25 -13.22
C THR A 391 16.06 -26.85 -13.52
N THR A 392 15.60 -26.12 -12.50
CA THR A 392 15.35 -24.66 -12.58
C THR A 392 16.42 -23.95 -13.41
N PRO A 393 16.04 -23.19 -14.46
CA PRO A 393 17.02 -22.53 -15.32
C PRO A 393 17.82 -21.47 -14.56
N THR A 394 19.08 -21.29 -14.97
CA THR A 394 19.95 -20.23 -14.45
C THR A 394 19.75 -18.97 -15.28
N ALA A 395 20.10 -17.82 -14.73
CA ALA A 395 20.06 -16.58 -15.49
C ALA A 395 21.18 -15.63 -15.09
N THR A 396 21.58 -14.79 -16.05
CA THR A 396 22.26 -13.53 -15.78
C THR A 396 21.36 -12.37 -16.19
N VAL A 397 21.48 -11.26 -15.47
CA VAL A 397 20.92 -9.97 -15.87
C VAL A 397 22.09 -9.01 -16.02
N SER A 398 22.25 -8.46 -17.22
CA SER A 398 23.50 -7.86 -17.68
C SER A 398 23.29 -6.46 -18.25
N PRO A 399 24.21 -5.51 -18.02
CA PRO A 399 24.16 -4.15 -18.57
C PRO A 399 24.45 -4.11 -20.08
N VAL A 400 23.82 -3.17 -20.78
CA VAL A 400 24.12 -2.81 -22.18
C VAL A 400 25.18 -1.69 -22.16
N ILE A 401 26.47 -2.05 -22.10
CA ILE A 401 27.57 -1.11 -21.83
C ILE A 401 28.09 -0.43 -23.12
N PRO A 402 28.14 0.92 -23.20
CA PRO A 402 28.69 1.62 -24.35
C PRO A 402 30.19 1.36 -24.52
N ASN A 403 30.64 1.27 -25.78
CA ASN A 403 32.05 1.11 -26.18
C ASN A 403 32.75 -0.17 -25.68
N ASN A 404 32.05 -1.13 -25.07
CA ASN A 404 32.63 -2.33 -24.47
C ASN A 404 32.86 -3.48 -25.48
N GLY A 405 33.33 -3.16 -26.69
CA GLY A 405 33.62 -4.14 -27.75
C GLY A 405 32.40 -4.77 -28.45
N VAL A 406 31.18 -4.41 -28.06
CA VAL A 406 29.94 -4.77 -28.77
C VAL A 406 29.61 -3.66 -29.78
N SER A 407 29.35 -4.05 -31.03
CA SER A 407 28.89 -3.13 -32.09
C SER A 407 27.38 -2.98 -32.05
N PRO A 408 26.82 -1.76 -32.21
CA PRO A 408 25.39 -1.58 -32.45
C PRO A 408 24.93 -2.26 -33.75
N ASP A 409 23.72 -2.80 -33.75
CA ASP A 409 23.06 -3.34 -34.95
C ASP A 409 22.74 -2.22 -35.96
N THR A 410 23.14 -2.40 -37.21
CA THR A 410 23.05 -1.36 -38.25
C THR A 410 21.64 -1.07 -38.72
N ASP A 411 20.76 -2.06 -38.69
CA ASP A 411 19.41 -1.95 -39.22
C ASP A 411 18.49 -1.34 -38.17
N VAL A 412 18.62 -1.78 -36.91
CA VAL A 412 18.03 -1.09 -35.75
C VAL A 412 18.52 0.35 -35.68
N GLN A 413 19.83 0.60 -35.82
CA GLN A 413 20.38 1.96 -35.85
C GLN A 413 19.79 2.80 -36.99
N GLY A 414 19.46 2.18 -38.13
CA GLY A 414 18.76 2.81 -39.25
C GLY A 414 17.31 3.21 -38.92
N ILE A 415 16.56 2.36 -38.20
CA ILE A 415 15.21 2.68 -37.73
C ILE A 415 15.24 3.84 -36.73
N VAL A 416 16.16 3.78 -35.76
CA VAL A 416 16.38 4.86 -34.77
C VAL A 416 16.73 6.18 -35.48
N ALA A 417 17.64 6.15 -36.46
CA ALA A 417 18.05 7.34 -37.18
C ALA A 417 16.94 7.95 -38.06
N ASP A 418 16.08 7.14 -38.69
CA ASP A 418 14.91 7.64 -39.42
C ASP A 418 13.90 8.32 -38.47
N ALA A 419 13.63 7.71 -37.32
CA ALA A 419 12.76 8.26 -36.29
C ALA A 419 13.29 9.60 -35.73
N ASP A 420 14.57 9.63 -35.31
CA ASP A 420 15.26 10.82 -34.82
C ASP A 420 15.21 11.97 -35.86
N ASN A 421 15.52 11.69 -37.14
CA ASN A 421 15.54 12.72 -38.18
C ASN A 421 14.17 13.35 -38.45
N ARG A 422 13.07 12.61 -38.30
CA ARG A 422 11.71 13.13 -38.52
C ARG A 422 11.27 14.07 -37.41
N VAL A 423 11.50 13.70 -36.15
CA VAL A 423 11.09 14.52 -34.99
C VAL A 423 12.06 15.68 -34.71
N LYS A 424 13.28 15.62 -35.25
CA LYS A 424 14.41 16.55 -35.03
C LYS A 424 14.03 18.02 -35.00
N ALA A 425 13.19 18.46 -35.94
CA ALA A 425 12.81 19.87 -36.08
C ALA A 425 12.09 20.42 -34.84
N VAL A 426 11.38 19.56 -34.11
CA VAL A 426 10.74 19.88 -32.82
C VAL A 426 11.71 19.57 -31.67
N THR A 427 12.28 18.37 -31.64
CA THR A 427 13.03 17.90 -30.44
C THR A 427 14.34 18.64 -30.18
N GLU A 428 14.99 19.20 -31.21
CA GLU A 428 16.17 20.05 -31.06
C GLU A 428 15.86 21.54 -30.80
N GLU A 429 14.59 21.98 -30.89
CA GLU A 429 14.22 23.38 -30.66
C GLU A 429 14.66 23.84 -29.27
N LYS A 430 15.48 24.89 -29.19
CA LYS A 430 15.88 25.49 -27.91
C LYS A 430 14.68 26.23 -27.31
N ILE A 431 14.18 25.72 -26.18
CA ILE A 431 13.11 26.36 -25.41
C ILE A 431 13.63 27.21 -24.25
N GLY A 432 14.87 26.98 -23.77
CA GLY A 432 15.45 27.83 -22.73
C GLY A 432 16.92 27.56 -22.40
N THR A 433 17.40 28.22 -21.35
CA THR A 433 18.81 28.18 -20.90
C THR A 433 18.92 27.82 -19.41
N ALA A 434 19.72 26.82 -19.07
CA ALA A 434 20.04 26.45 -17.69
C ALA A 434 21.10 27.38 -17.05
N ASP A 435 21.12 27.47 -15.71
CA ASP A 435 22.15 28.19 -14.95
C ASP A 435 23.56 27.69 -15.26
N LYS A 436 23.70 26.36 -15.28
CA LYS A 436 24.91 25.59 -15.63
C LYS A 436 24.68 24.72 -16.87
N ALA A 437 25.77 24.19 -17.44
CA ALA A 437 25.72 23.17 -18.49
C ALA A 437 25.75 21.76 -17.88
N GLU A 438 24.81 21.47 -16.98
CA GLU A 438 24.71 20.25 -16.17
C GLU A 438 23.24 19.80 -16.09
N ASP A 439 22.96 18.49 -16.16
CA ASP A 439 21.59 17.94 -16.08
C ASP A 439 20.91 18.28 -14.74
N ILE A 440 19.66 18.75 -14.77
CA ILE A 440 18.86 18.93 -13.55
C ILE A 440 18.21 17.58 -13.21
N THR A 441 18.80 16.89 -12.25
CA THR A 441 18.52 15.45 -12.07
C THR A 441 17.18 15.11 -11.40
N ARG A 442 16.68 13.91 -11.70
CA ARG A 442 15.59 13.23 -10.97
C ARG A 442 16.06 12.41 -9.76
N THR A 443 17.34 12.50 -9.39
CA THR A 443 17.88 11.83 -8.19
C THR A 443 17.26 12.45 -6.94
N VAL A 444 16.78 11.62 -6.03
CA VAL A 444 16.12 12.05 -4.78
C VAL A 444 17.04 11.99 -3.57
N ASN A 445 16.70 12.76 -2.55
CA ASN A 445 17.22 12.60 -1.18
C ASN A 445 16.50 11.46 -0.42
N GLU A 446 16.88 11.30 0.86
CA GLU A 446 16.38 10.28 1.80
C GLU A 446 14.89 10.43 2.17
N LEU A 447 14.18 11.40 1.60
CA LEU A 447 12.74 11.64 1.77
C LEU A 447 11.99 11.74 0.43
N GLY A 448 12.65 11.48 -0.69
CA GLY A 448 12.01 11.47 -2.00
C GLY A 448 11.79 12.85 -2.60
N GLU A 449 12.63 13.84 -2.30
CA GLU A 449 12.64 15.17 -2.94
C GLU A 449 13.77 15.23 -3.98
N SER A 450 13.49 15.67 -5.21
CA SER A 450 14.50 15.81 -6.29
C SER A 450 14.51 17.21 -6.92
N PRO A 451 15.66 17.67 -7.47
CA PRO A 451 15.76 18.95 -8.16
C PRO A 451 14.74 19.12 -9.31
N VAL A 452 14.58 18.11 -10.18
CA VAL A 452 13.61 18.22 -11.29
C VAL A 452 12.16 18.14 -10.80
N GLY A 453 11.88 17.42 -9.71
CA GLY A 453 10.56 17.36 -9.09
C GLY A 453 10.10 18.70 -8.50
N ASN A 454 11.02 19.40 -7.84
CA ASN A 454 10.82 20.77 -7.40
C ASN A 454 10.55 21.69 -8.61
N LEU A 455 11.35 21.59 -9.68
CA LEU A 455 11.20 22.40 -10.90
C LEU A 455 9.87 22.18 -11.64
N VAL A 456 9.43 20.93 -11.80
CA VAL A 456 8.16 20.57 -12.48
C VAL A 456 6.96 21.13 -11.71
N THR A 457 6.95 21.01 -10.38
CA THR A 457 5.83 21.53 -9.56
C THR A 457 5.86 23.06 -9.44
N ASP A 458 7.04 23.69 -9.46
CA ASP A 458 7.17 25.14 -9.54
C ASP A 458 6.67 25.69 -10.88
N ALA A 459 6.92 24.97 -11.99
CA ALA A 459 6.40 25.29 -13.31
C ALA A 459 4.86 25.30 -13.34
N GLN A 460 4.24 24.28 -12.74
CA GLN A 460 2.78 24.17 -12.61
C GLN A 460 2.19 25.37 -11.83
N VAL A 461 2.74 25.70 -10.65
CA VAL A 461 2.31 26.87 -9.86
C VAL A 461 2.51 28.18 -10.63
N TYR A 462 3.64 28.34 -11.34
CA TYR A 462 3.91 29.53 -12.13
C TYR A 462 2.90 29.73 -13.26
N MET A 463 2.63 28.69 -14.04
CA MET A 463 1.76 28.76 -15.22
C MET A 463 0.29 29.00 -14.84
N ALA A 464 -0.19 28.41 -13.74
CA ALA A 464 -1.50 28.73 -13.19
C ALA A 464 -1.61 30.21 -12.80
N ASN A 465 -0.65 30.73 -12.02
CA ASN A 465 -0.63 32.13 -11.63
C ASN A 465 -0.50 33.08 -12.83
N LYS A 466 0.23 32.70 -13.88
CA LYS A 466 0.31 33.45 -15.16
C LYS A 466 -1.05 33.49 -15.89
N LYS A 467 -1.81 32.39 -15.88
CA LYS A 467 -3.19 32.34 -16.41
C LYS A 467 -4.21 33.07 -15.52
N GLY A 468 -3.83 33.46 -14.30
CA GLY A 468 -4.67 34.15 -13.33
C GLY A 468 -5.30 33.23 -12.27
N GLU A 469 -5.09 31.91 -12.37
CA GLU A 469 -5.53 30.94 -11.36
C GLU A 469 -4.57 30.95 -10.17
N LYS A 470 -5.05 31.51 -9.05
CA LYS A 470 -4.31 31.56 -7.80
C LYS A 470 -4.44 30.24 -7.06
N VAL A 471 -3.42 29.39 -7.18
CA VAL A 471 -3.27 28.15 -6.42
C VAL A 471 -2.34 28.36 -5.22
N ASP A 472 -2.54 27.58 -4.17
CA ASP A 472 -1.63 27.48 -3.03
C ASP A 472 -0.44 26.55 -3.35
N PHE A 473 -0.72 25.41 -3.99
CA PHE A 473 0.22 24.29 -4.15
C PHE A 473 0.16 23.67 -5.56
N ALA A 474 1.19 22.92 -5.91
CA ALA A 474 1.13 21.90 -6.95
C ALA A 474 1.77 20.61 -6.43
N ILE A 475 1.25 19.47 -6.84
CA ILE A 475 1.68 18.13 -6.42
C ILE A 475 1.68 17.22 -7.65
N THR A 476 2.75 16.44 -7.85
CA THR A 476 2.83 15.41 -8.90
C THR A 476 3.53 14.16 -8.39
N ASN A 477 3.23 13.00 -8.97
CA ASN A 477 3.81 11.73 -8.57
C ASN A 477 5.18 11.48 -9.19
N ASN A 478 6.01 10.66 -8.54
CA ASN A 478 7.30 10.21 -9.06
C ASN A 478 7.15 9.36 -10.33
N GLY A 479 6.03 8.65 -10.49
CA GLY A 479 5.69 7.92 -11.70
C GLY A 479 5.56 8.84 -12.93
N GLY A 480 5.03 10.06 -12.75
CA GLY A 480 4.87 11.07 -13.80
C GLY A 480 6.19 11.64 -14.34
N ILE A 481 7.28 11.59 -13.56
CA ILE A 481 8.59 12.19 -13.93
C ILE A 481 9.50 11.10 -14.50
N ARG A 482 9.80 11.14 -15.81
CA ARG A 482 10.45 10.00 -16.50
C ARG A 482 11.97 10.12 -16.72
N ASP A 483 12.54 11.31 -16.87
CA ASP A 483 14.00 11.53 -17.01
C ASP A 483 14.52 12.70 -16.14
N ASP A 484 15.84 12.87 -16.08
CA ASP A 484 16.48 14.14 -15.73
C ASP A 484 16.13 15.20 -16.81
N LEU A 485 16.07 16.48 -16.46
CA LEU A 485 16.04 17.52 -17.51
C LEU A 485 17.44 17.64 -18.12
N LYS A 486 17.60 17.08 -19.32
CA LYS A 486 18.89 17.03 -20.04
C LYS A 486 19.32 18.40 -20.54
N VAL A 487 20.58 18.76 -20.30
CA VAL A 487 21.15 20.08 -20.64
C VAL A 487 22.33 19.95 -21.59
N LYS A 488 22.31 20.70 -22.69
CA LYS A 488 23.42 20.74 -23.66
C LYS A 488 24.65 21.46 -23.09
N SER A 489 25.82 21.21 -23.68
CA SER A 489 27.11 21.78 -23.23
C SER A 489 27.24 23.31 -23.36
N ASP A 490 26.33 23.97 -24.07
CA ASP A 490 26.14 25.42 -24.16
C ASP A 490 25.07 25.95 -23.16
N ALA A 491 24.64 25.10 -22.23
CA ALA A 491 23.52 25.28 -21.30
C ALA A 491 22.13 25.41 -21.96
N ALA A 492 21.97 25.02 -23.23
CA ALA A 492 20.64 25.00 -23.88
C ALA A 492 19.78 23.82 -23.40
N ILE A 493 18.51 24.11 -23.11
CA ILE A 493 17.44 23.12 -22.89
C ILE A 493 16.59 23.08 -24.16
N THR A 494 16.27 21.88 -24.66
CA THR A 494 15.41 21.71 -25.84
C THR A 494 14.03 21.15 -25.50
N TRP A 495 13.08 21.32 -26.43
CA TRP A 495 11.73 20.79 -26.33
C TRP A 495 11.74 19.28 -26.00
N GLY A 496 12.56 18.50 -26.72
CA GLY A 496 12.67 17.05 -26.50
C GLY A 496 13.20 16.67 -25.12
N ALA A 497 14.11 17.47 -24.55
CA ALA A 497 14.63 17.24 -23.19
C ALA A 497 13.56 17.51 -22.12
N ALA A 498 12.65 18.47 -22.34
CA ALA A 498 11.55 18.75 -21.43
C ALA A 498 10.38 17.76 -21.57
N GLN A 499 10.06 17.32 -22.80
CA GLN A 499 9.09 16.24 -23.01
C GLN A 499 9.56 14.92 -22.37
N ALA A 500 10.85 14.59 -22.40
CA ALA A 500 11.38 13.41 -21.70
C ALA A 500 11.16 13.43 -20.17
N VAL A 501 11.00 14.61 -19.57
CA VAL A 501 10.68 14.75 -18.14
C VAL A 501 9.17 14.54 -17.88
N GLN A 502 8.30 15.12 -18.71
CA GLN A 502 6.84 14.98 -18.65
C GLN A 502 6.30 14.52 -20.02
N PRO A 503 6.28 13.21 -20.32
CA PRO A 503 6.00 12.72 -21.69
C PRO A 503 4.54 12.38 -21.97
N PHE A 504 3.66 12.42 -20.96
CA PHE A 504 2.33 11.79 -21.00
C PHE A 504 1.21 12.67 -21.56
N GLY A 505 1.30 14.00 -21.45
CA GLY A 505 0.18 14.88 -21.78
C GLY A 505 -1.01 14.72 -20.82
N ASN A 506 -0.76 14.40 -19.55
CA ASN A 506 -1.82 14.33 -18.52
C ASN A 506 -2.46 15.70 -18.33
N ILE A 507 -3.79 15.80 -18.24
CA ILE A 507 -4.45 17.10 -18.05
C ILE A 507 -4.23 17.57 -16.60
N MET A 508 -3.58 18.72 -16.43
CA MET A 508 -3.36 19.32 -15.11
C MET A 508 -4.68 19.86 -14.55
N GLN A 509 -5.25 19.16 -13.57
CA GLN A 509 -6.46 19.52 -12.86
C GLN A 509 -6.17 20.50 -11.72
N ILE A 510 -7.08 21.44 -11.49
CA ILE A 510 -7.07 22.36 -10.35
C ILE A 510 -8.20 21.96 -9.41
N VAL A 511 -7.85 21.49 -8.22
CA VAL A 511 -8.80 20.96 -7.24
C VAL A 511 -8.72 21.70 -5.90
N GLU A 512 -9.75 21.57 -5.09
CA GLU A 512 -9.81 22.07 -3.72
C GLU A 512 -9.88 20.91 -2.72
N MET A 513 -9.05 20.97 -1.68
CA MET A 513 -8.96 19.98 -0.61
C MET A 513 -8.77 20.67 0.74
N THR A 514 -9.21 20.04 1.83
CA THR A 514 -8.90 20.51 3.19
C THR A 514 -7.45 20.20 3.58
N GLY A 515 -6.92 20.91 4.58
CA GLY A 515 -5.63 20.58 5.18
C GLY A 515 -5.58 19.14 5.72
N GLN A 516 -6.69 18.58 6.20
CA GLN A 516 -6.74 17.19 6.64
C GLN A 516 -6.69 16.20 5.45
N GLN A 517 -7.39 16.48 4.34
CA GLN A 517 -7.27 15.66 3.12
C GLN A 517 -5.84 15.72 2.56
N LEU A 518 -5.20 16.90 2.56
CA LEU A 518 -3.78 17.05 2.23
C LEU A 518 -2.86 16.19 3.12
N LYS A 519 -3.12 16.15 4.44
CA LYS A 519 -2.38 15.29 5.36
C LYS A 519 -2.61 13.80 5.08
N ASN A 520 -3.83 13.42 4.72
CA ASN A 520 -4.19 12.05 4.36
C ASN A 520 -3.45 11.61 3.08
N VAL A 521 -3.46 12.42 2.02
CA VAL A 521 -2.69 12.21 0.77
C VAL A 521 -1.21 11.97 1.06
N LEU A 522 -0.56 12.84 1.84
CA LEU A 522 0.88 12.71 2.12
C LEU A 522 1.22 11.48 2.98
N ASN A 523 0.26 10.95 3.75
CA ASN A 523 0.38 9.69 4.47
C ASN A 523 0.14 8.45 3.58
N GLN A 524 -0.44 8.58 2.38
CA GLN A 524 -0.67 7.47 1.43
C GLN A 524 0.59 7.06 0.64
N GLN A 525 1.67 7.86 0.67
CA GLN A 525 2.93 7.51 0.00
C GLN A 525 3.49 6.16 0.49
N THR A 526 4.13 5.38 -0.38
CA THR A 526 4.83 4.12 -0.03
C THR A 526 6.35 4.25 -0.14
N PHE A 527 6.87 5.47 0.02
CA PHE A 527 8.28 5.80 -0.15
C PHE A 527 9.20 4.99 0.77
N ASN A 528 10.14 4.25 0.18
CA ASN A 528 11.21 3.58 0.91
C ASN A 528 12.58 3.87 0.27
N TYR A 529 13.58 4.20 1.09
CA TYR A 529 14.93 4.57 0.67
C TYR A 529 15.96 3.60 1.25
N ASP A 530 16.70 2.94 0.37
CA ASP A 530 17.83 2.08 0.69
C ASP A 530 19.09 2.94 0.79
N GLU A 531 19.51 3.26 2.03
CA GLU A 531 20.72 4.04 2.31
C GLU A 531 22.01 3.36 1.83
N GLU A 532 22.05 2.02 1.76
CA GLU A 532 23.25 1.27 1.33
C GLU A 532 23.41 1.26 -0.19
N LYS A 533 22.29 1.19 -0.94
CA LYS A 533 22.29 1.23 -2.42
C LYS A 533 22.11 2.64 -2.99
N GLY A 534 21.68 3.62 -2.20
CA GLY A 534 21.29 4.95 -2.67
C GLY A 534 20.09 4.91 -3.62
N GLN A 535 19.10 4.07 -3.31
CA GLN A 535 17.95 3.79 -4.19
C GLN A 535 16.63 4.11 -3.49
N ALA A 536 15.70 4.72 -4.23
CA ALA A 536 14.34 4.98 -3.79
C ALA A 536 13.34 4.03 -4.49
N SER A 537 12.29 3.65 -3.77
CA SER A 537 11.24 2.75 -4.22
C SER A 537 9.87 3.18 -3.67
N GLY A 538 8.79 2.61 -4.24
CA GLY A 538 7.41 2.97 -3.92
C GLY A 538 6.95 4.28 -4.57
N TYR A 539 5.73 4.70 -4.21
CA TYR A 539 5.05 5.88 -4.74
C TYR A 539 5.20 7.08 -3.81
N TYR A 540 5.57 8.23 -4.37
CA TYR A 540 5.88 9.44 -3.63
C TYR A 540 5.68 10.72 -4.45
N LEU A 541 5.38 11.80 -3.75
CA LEU A 541 4.92 13.05 -4.33
C LEU A 541 6.04 14.10 -4.35
N GLN A 542 6.25 14.74 -5.48
CA GLN A 542 6.96 16.03 -5.58
C GLN A 542 5.95 17.15 -5.38
N LEU A 543 6.39 18.32 -4.90
CA LEU A 543 5.48 19.39 -4.50
C LEU A 543 6.09 20.79 -4.54
N SER A 544 5.22 21.79 -4.74
CA SER A 544 5.52 23.22 -4.65
C SER A 544 4.52 23.95 -3.74
N GLY A 545 4.94 25.11 -3.21
CA GLY A 545 4.16 25.95 -2.28
C GLY A 545 3.99 25.41 -0.85
N LEU A 546 4.15 24.10 -0.66
CA LEU A 546 4.01 23.38 0.61
C LEU A 546 5.38 22.95 1.17
N LYS A 547 5.48 22.81 2.50
CA LYS A 547 6.57 22.14 3.22
C LYS A 547 5.99 21.28 4.34
N TYR A 548 6.59 20.12 4.62
CA TYR A 548 6.13 19.27 5.72
C TYR A 548 7.26 18.56 6.47
N THR A 549 6.98 18.22 7.73
CA THR A 549 7.85 17.40 8.58
C THR A 549 7.24 16.01 8.74
N VAL A 550 8.09 14.98 8.78
CA VAL A 550 7.70 13.60 9.07
C VAL A 550 8.41 13.05 10.29
N GLU A 551 7.76 12.12 10.97
CA GLU A 551 8.39 11.24 11.95
C GLU A 551 8.27 9.77 11.49
N LYS A 552 9.05 8.86 12.07
CA LYS A 552 8.95 7.43 11.71
C LYS A 552 7.57 6.89 12.09
N ASN A 553 7.00 6.09 11.21
CA ASN A 553 5.74 5.40 11.50
C ASN A 553 5.92 4.46 12.70
N PRO A 554 5.08 4.54 13.75
CA PRO A 554 5.15 3.61 14.88
C PRO A 554 4.83 2.16 14.51
N ASP A 555 4.12 1.93 13.40
CA ASP A 555 3.99 0.60 12.80
C ASP A 555 5.16 0.34 11.81
N SER A 556 6.11 -0.49 12.24
CA SER A 556 7.25 -0.91 11.42
C SER A 556 6.91 -1.88 10.28
N ALA A 557 5.65 -2.33 10.17
CA ALA A 557 5.17 -3.17 9.07
C ALA A 557 4.35 -2.38 8.02
N ALA A 558 4.12 -1.09 8.23
CA ALA A 558 3.39 -0.25 7.28
C ALA A 558 4.22 0.04 6.01
N ALA A 559 3.55 0.06 4.85
CA ALA A 559 4.17 0.39 3.57
C ALA A 559 4.69 1.83 3.49
N ASN A 560 4.21 2.73 4.35
CA ASN A 560 4.79 4.05 4.58
C ASN A 560 5.65 4.02 5.86
N PRO A 561 6.99 4.10 5.78
CA PRO A 561 7.86 4.15 6.96
C PRO A 561 7.81 5.49 7.71
N TYR A 562 7.04 6.47 7.20
CA TYR A 562 6.91 7.82 7.75
C TYR A 562 5.44 8.23 7.96
N VAL A 563 5.21 9.17 8.87
CA VAL A 563 3.91 9.83 9.04
C VAL A 563 4.10 11.35 9.15
N VAL A 564 3.19 12.12 8.55
CA VAL A 564 3.26 13.58 8.56
C VAL A 564 2.98 14.12 9.96
N LYS A 565 3.93 14.90 10.49
CA LYS A 565 3.82 15.56 11.79
C LYS A 565 3.19 16.94 11.62
N GLU A 566 3.91 17.87 11.00
CA GLU A 566 3.48 19.24 10.71
C GLU A 566 3.45 19.54 9.20
N MET A 567 2.63 20.49 8.79
CA MET A 567 2.61 21.05 7.43
C MET A 567 2.54 22.58 7.48
N LYS A 568 3.27 23.24 6.58
CA LYS A 568 3.39 24.70 6.47
C LYS A 568 3.41 25.11 4.99
N LYS A 569 2.92 26.31 4.65
CA LYS A 569 3.20 26.93 3.34
C LYS A 569 4.68 27.31 3.25
N ALA A 570 5.15 27.61 2.04
CA ALA A 570 6.53 28.03 1.78
C ALA A 570 6.97 29.29 2.55
N ASP A 571 6.03 30.14 2.96
CA ASP A 571 6.28 31.32 3.82
C ASP A 571 6.37 31.00 5.34
N GLY A 572 6.16 29.73 5.73
CA GLY A 572 6.17 29.25 7.10
C GLY A 572 4.80 29.22 7.79
N THR A 573 3.74 29.73 7.16
CA THR A 573 2.37 29.71 7.71
C THR A 573 1.89 28.27 7.89
N ALA A 574 1.44 27.90 9.09
CA ALA A 574 0.93 26.54 9.35
C ALA A 574 -0.34 26.24 8.51
N ILE A 575 -0.48 24.98 8.10
CA ILE A 575 -1.70 24.48 7.45
C ILE A 575 -2.77 24.19 8.52
N ASP A 576 -3.95 24.77 8.34
CA ASP A 576 -5.15 24.48 9.13
C ASP A 576 -5.78 23.18 8.59
N PRO A 577 -5.99 22.12 9.40
CA PRO A 577 -6.66 20.90 8.96
C PRO A 577 -8.05 21.14 8.34
N ASN A 578 -8.76 22.18 8.79
CA ASN A 578 -10.09 22.53 8.31
C ASN A 578 -10.07 23.63 7.23
N GLY A 579 -8.92 24.24 6.96
CA GLY A 579 -8.75 25.21 5.90
C GLY A 579 -8.81 24.54 4.52
N THR A 580 -9.53 25.14 3.58
CA THR A 580 -9.53 24.72 2.17
C THR A 580 -8.36 25.36 1.43
N TYR A 581 -7.66 24.57 0.62
CA TYR A 581 -6.54 25.00 -0.22
C TYR A 581 -6.76 24.59 -1.66
N LYS A 582 -6.41 25.46 -2.61
CA LYS A 582 -6.52 25.18 -4.05
C LYS A 582 -5.17 24.66 -4.56
N LEU A 583 -5.16 23.51 -5.21
CA LEU A 583 -3.93 22.81 -5.60
C LEU A 583 -4.02 22.20 -7.00
N ILE A 584 -2.87 22.11 -7.66
CA ILE A 584 -2.73 21.49 -8.98
C ILE A 584 -2.27 20.04 -8.81
N ILE A 585 -2.90 19.11 -9.52
CA ILE A 585 -2.50 17.72 -9.69
C ILE A 585 -2.71 17.29 -11.15
N ASN A 586 -2.06 16.21 -11.60
CA ASN A 586 -2.43 15.59 -12.88
C ASN A 586 -3.76 14.81 -12.73
N ASP A 587 -4.45 14.58 -13.85
CA ASP A 587 -5.71 13.82 -13.89
C ASP A 587 -5.57 12.36 -13.48
N PHE A 588 -4.39 11.76 -13.73
CA PHE A 588 -3.95 10.49 -13.16
C PHE A 588 -4.10 10.45 -11.62
N LEU A 589 -3.50 11.40 -10.89
CA LEU A 589 -3.63 11.52 -9.45
C LEU A 589 -5.07 11.86 -9.03
N TYR A 590 -5.78 12.70 -9.78
CA TYR A 590 -7.19 13.00 -9.50
C TYR A 590 -8.09 11.75 -9.58
N GLY A 591 -7.76 10.82 -10.49
CA GLY A 591 -8.38 9.49 -10.57
C GLY A 591 -8.01 8.53 -9.43
N GLY A 592 -7.09 8.92 -8.54
CA GLY A 592 -6.58 8.09 -7.44
C GLY A 592 -5.37 7.22 -7.80
N GLY A 593 -4.69 7.53 -8.91
CA GLY A 593 -3.53 6.79 -9.39
C GLY A 593 -2.36 6.73 -8.40
N ASP A 594 -1.44 5.78 -8.60
CA ASP A 594 -0.36 5.42 -7.65
C ASP A 594 -0.89 5.08 -6.23
N GLY A 595 -2.18 4.77 -6.10
CA GLY A 595 -2.85 4.46 -4.82
C GLY A 595 -3.30 5.67 -4.00
N PHE A 596 -3.12 6.91 -4.49
CA PHE A 596 -3.49 8.16 -3.80
C PHE A 596 -5.00 8.45 -3.82
N SER A 597 -5.79 7.46 -3.42
CA SER A 597 -7.26 7.44 -3.43
C SER A 597 -7.93 8.62 -2.69
N GLU A 598 -7.24 9.34 -1.81
CA GLU A 598 -7.79 10.53 -1.17
C GLU A 598 -8.02 11.70 -2.17
N PHE A 599 -7.24 11.77 -3.26
CA PHE A 599 -7.45 12.77 -4.32
C PHE A 599 -8.81 12.62 -5.04
N THR A 600 -9.38 11.41 -5.08
CA THR A 600 -10.72 11.17 -5.65
C THR A 600 -11.84 11.92 -4.90
N LYS A 601 -11.55 12.40 -3.68
CA LYS A 601 -12.45 13.19 -2.83
C LYS A 601 -12.23 14.71 -2.96
N ALA A 602 -11.34 15.14 -3.86
CA ALA A 602 -11.06 16.55 -4.10
C ALA A 602 -12.14 17.20 -4.98
N ASN A 603 -12.48 18.46 -4.68
CA ASN A 603 -13.46 19.21 -5.47
C ASN A 603 -12.80 19.79 -6.72
N LEU A 604 -13.18 19.35 -7.92
CA LEU A 604 -12.62 19.87 -9.17
C LEU A 604 -13.16 21.27 -9.50
N VAL A 605 -12.28 22.26 -9.62
CA VAL A 605 -12.64 23.67 -9.82
C VAL A 605 -12.04 24.32 -11.07
N GLY A 606 -11.16 23.63 -11.79
CA GLY A 606 -10.59 24.09 -13.06
C GLY A 606 -9.57 23.13 -13.64
N ALA A 607 -8.95 23.51 -14.76
CA ALA A 607 -7.85 22.78 -15.39
C ALA A 607 -6.90 23.77 -16.11
N LEU A 608 -5.69 23.31 -16.44
CA LEU A 608 -4.67 24.06 -17.17
C LEU A 608 -4.39 23.39 -18.53
N ASP A 609 -3.23 23.68 -19.12
CA ASP A 609 -2.72 22.86 -20.24
C ASP A 609 -2.18 21.52 -19.68
N PRO A 610 -1.86 20.53 -20.52
CA PRO A 610 -1.28 19.27 -20.03
C PRO A 610 0.08 19.43 -19.35
N ASP A 611 0.56 18.38 -18.68
CA ASP A 611 1.85 18.39 -17.96
C ASP A 611 3.05 18.77 -18.85
N THR A 612 3.12 18.21 -20.05
CA THR A 612 4.13 18.50 -21.09
C THR A 612 4.14 19.98 -21.47
N GLU A 613 3.03 20.53 -21.96
CA GLU A 613 2.91 21.94 -22.37
C GLU A 613 3.11 22.92 -21.21
N THR A 614 2.64 22.57 -20.02
CA THR A 614 2.82 23.37 -18.80
C THR A 614 4.30 23.51 -18.44
N PHE A 615 5.05 22.41 -18.49
CA PHE A 615 6.48 22.43 -18.18
C PHE A 615 7.30 23.14 -19.26
N ILE A 616 6.99 22.90 -20.53
CA ILE A 616 7.68 23.54 -21.67
C ILE A 616 7.39 25.05 -21.71
N GLY A 617 6.14 25.46 -21.53
CA GLY A 617 5.74 26.87 -21.52
C GLY A 617 6.38 27.68 -20.40
N TYR A 618 6.59 27.07 -19.22
CA TYR A 618 7.36 27.69 -18.14
C TYR A 618 8.83 27.95 -18.52
N ILE A 619 9.49 26.98 -19.16
CA ILE A 619 10.88 27.12 -19.59
C ILE A 619 11.01 28.21 -20.68
N GLN A 620 10.06 28.24 -21.63
CA GLN A 620 9.96 29.29 -22.65
C GLN A 620 9.72 30.69 -22.03
N ASP A 621 8.88 30.78 -20.99
CA ASP A 621 8.66 32.03 -20.26
C ASP A 621 9.92 32.51 -19.52
N LEU A 622 10.69 31.62 -18.92
CA LEU A 622 11.95 31.99 -18.28
C LEU A 622 12.93 32.58 -19.31
N GLU A 623 13.14 31.89 -20.43
CA GLU A 623 13.99 32.35 -21.54
C GLU A 623 13.53 33.70 -22.09
N ALA A 624 12.23 33.86 -22.38
CA ALA A 624 11.63 35.10 -22.89
C ALA A 624 11.76 36.28 -21.91
N ASN A 625 11.84 36.01 -20.60
CA ASN A 625 12.10 37.00 -19.55
C ASN A 625 13.60 37.16 -19.22
N GLY A 626 14.50 36.53 -19.98
CA GLY A 626 15.96 36.59 -19.75
C GLY A 626 16.41 35.90 -18.46
N LYS A 627 15.58 35.02 -17.90
CA LYS A 627 15.89 34.20 -16.72
C LYS A 627 16.44 32.86 -17.16
N LYS A 628 17.28 32.28 -16.30
CA LYS A 628 17.79 30.93 -16.46
C LYS A 628 16.97 29.93 -15.64
N VAL A 629 16.93 28.69 -16.10
CA VAL A 629 16.37 27.53 -15.39
C VAL A 629 17.39 27.01 -14.38
N SER A 630 16.98 26.78 -13.13
CA SER A 630 17.83 26.23 -12.07
C SER A 630 16.96 25.57 -11.01
N ALA A 631 17.37 24.44 -10.45
CA ALA A 631 16.69 23.82 -9.31
C ALA A 631 17.63 23.03 -8.41
N SER A 632 17.18 22.80 -7.18
CA SER A 632 17.89 22.04 -6.14
C SER A 632 16.90 21.39 -5.18
N VAL A 633 17.38 20.50 -4.33
CA VAL A 633 16.67 20.10 -3.11
C VAL A 633 16.67 21.30 -2.14
N GLU A 634 15.53 21.62 -1.55
CA GLU A 634 15.27 22.82 -0.75
C GLU A 634 14.77 22.50 0.67
N GLY A 635 14.66 21.22 1.01
CA GLY A 635 14.00 20.78 2.24
C GLY A 635 12.53 21.19 2.23
N ARG A 636 11.81 20.84 1.16
CA ARG A 636 10.34 20.83 1.13
C ARG A 636 9.82 19.67 1.98
N LYS A 637 10.59 18.59 2.07
CA LYS A 637 10.43 17.47 3.01
C LYS A 637 11.53 17.50 4.07
N SER A 638 11.21 17.15 5.32
CA SER A 638 12.20 17.07 6.41
C SER A 638 11.81 16.09 7.52
N LEU A 639 12.79 15.52 8.21
CA LEU A 639 12.56 14.74 9.43
C LEU A 639 12.35 15.67 10.63
N ALA A 640 11.41 15.30 11.50
CA ALA A 640 11.17 15.99 12.76
C ALA A 640 12.36 15.77 13.71
N THR A 641 13.14 16.83 13.93
CA THR A 641 14.21 16.84 14.93
C THR A 641 13.63 16.73 16.34
N THR A 642 14.05 15.73 17.11
CA THR A 642 13.77 15.66 18.55
C THR A 642 14.52 16.78 19.27
N ASP A 643 13.89 17.36 20.29
CA ASP A 643 14.52 18.30 21.23
C ASP A 643 14.87 17.51 22.50
N PRO A 644 16.14 17.13 22.72
CA PRO A 644 16.52 16.27 23.84
C PRO A 644 16.23 16.88 25.21
N ALA A 645 16.31 18.21 25.33
CA ALA A 645 16.03 18.92 26.58
C ALA A 645 14.53 18.93 26.89
N LYS A 646 13.67 19.02 25.86
CA LYS A 646 12.22 18.94 26.03
C LYS A 646 11.77 17.52 26.42
N GLU A 647 12.23 16.49 25.73
CA GLU A 647 11.91 15.09 26.08
C GLU A 647 12.42 14.73 27.48
N GLU A 648 13.63 15.17 27.84
CA GLU A 648 14.17 14.98 29.20
C GLU A 648 13.34 15.74 30.25
N THR A 649 12.86 16.95 29.95
CA THR A 649 11.94 17.71 30.84
C THR A 649 10.62 16.97 31.06
N GLU A 650 9.98 16.46 30.00
CA GLU A 650 8.74 15.69 30.12
C GLU A 650 8.96 14.39 30.92
N LYS A 651 10.09 13.71 30.72
CA LYS A 651 10.50 12.53 31.48
C LYS A 651 10.77 12.84 32.96
N ILE A 652 11.45 13.94 33.28
CA ILE A 652 11.65 14.39 34.67
C ILE A 652 10.30 14.62 35.36
N ASN A 653 9.33 15.24 34.68
CA ASN A 653 7.99 15.45 35.23
C ASN A 653 7.22 14.14 35.47
N ALA A 654 7.43 13.12 34.64
CA ALA A 654 6.80 11.81 34.80
C ALA A 654 7.46 10.91 35.86
N GLU A 655 8.78 10.93 35.99
CA GLU A 655 9.53 10.00 36.86
C GLU A 655 9.83 10.55 38.28
N THR A 656 9.65 11.86 38.51
CA THR A 656 10.01 12.47 39.80
C THR A 656 8.95 12.28 40.89
N THR A 657 9.37 11.69 42.01
CA THR A 657 8.59 11.54 43.24
C THR A 657 9.45 11.92 44.44
N ILE A 658 8.91 12.71 45.37
CA ILE A 658 9.66 13.22 46.52
C ILE A 658 8.98 12.79 47.81
N ASN A 659 9.75 12.19 48.72
CA ASN A 659 9.22 11.70 49.99
C ASN A 659 8.91 12.85 50.95
N ALA A 660 7.90 12.63 51.80
CA ALA A 660 7.52 13.59 52.83
C ALA A 660 8.65 13.85 53.84
N TYR A 661 8.79 15.11 54.27
CA TYR A 661 9.88 15.58 55.13
C TYR A 661 9.32 16.29 56.37
N ARG A 662 9.83 15.94 57.57
CA ARG A 662 9.41 16.48 58.87
C ARG A 662 10.46 17.40 59.49
N GLU A 663 10.03 18.32 60.35
CA GLU A 663 10.95 19.15 61.13
C GLU A 663 11.88 18.30 62.01
N GLY A 664 13.17 18.29 61.66
CA GLY A 664 14.22 17.54 62.35
C GLY A 664 14.70 16.30 61.59
N ASP A 665 14.13 15.97 60.43
CA ASP A 665 14.68 14.94 59.55
C ASP A 665 16.01 15.40 58.95
N LYS A 666 16.97 14.48 58.84
CA LYS A 666 18.34 14.78 58.41
C LYS A 666 18.52 14.89 56.90
N ALA A 667 17.66 14.24 56.12
CA ALA A 667 17.78 14.16 54.68
C ALA A 667 16.41 14.21 53.99
N LEU A 668 16.36 14.85 52.84
CA LEU A 668 15.28 14.70 51.87
C LEU A 668 15.61 13.50 50.98
N THR A 669 14.60 12.71 50.60
CA THR A 669 14.76 11.53 49.76
C THR A 669 13.67 11.47 48.69
N GLY A 670 13.91 10.70 47.63
CA GLY A 670 12.93 10.53 46.56
C GLY A 670 13.51 9.74 45.39
N LYS A 671 12.79 9.77 44.28
CA LYS A 671 13.17 9.21 42.99
C LYS A 671 13.00 10.25 41.88
N THR A 672 13.80 10.16 40.82
CA THR A 672 13.70 10.92 39.58
C THR A 672 14.40 10.14 38.46
N ILE A 673 14.75 10.80 37.35
CA ILE A 673 15.55 10.19 36.27
C ILE A 673 16.93 9.72 36.79
N PRO A 674 17.49 8.62 36.26
CA PRO A 674 18.86 8.20 36.54
C PRO A 674 19.87 9.34 36.35
N ASN A 675 20.81 9.49 37.29
CA ASN A 675 21.84 10.54 37.30
C ASN A 675 21.32 12.00 37.25
N GLY A 676 20.01 12.22 37.44
CA GLY A 676 19.43 13.58 37.52
C GLY A 676 20.01 14.39 38.68
N LYS A 677 20.40 15.64 38.40
CA LYS A 677 20.98 16.56 39.39
C LYS A 677 19.87 17.22 40.22
N VAL A 678 19.87 16.95 41.53
CA VAL A 678 18.85 17.42 42.49
C VAL A 678 19.36 18.66 43.22
N THR A 679 18.60 19.76 43.20
CA THR A 679 18.85 20.98 43.97
C THR A 679 17.65 21.31 44.84
N VAL A 680 17.86 21.59 46.13
CA VAL A 680 16.81 22.01 47.08
C VAL A 680 17.07 23.45 47.52
N ALA A 681 16.08 24.31 47.29
CA ALA A 681 16.10 25.74 47.58
C ALA A 681 14.95 26.13 48.53
N PRO A 682 15.24 26.49 49.80
CA PRO A 682 14.25 27.08 50.68
C PRO A 682 13.97 28.53 50.26
N THR A 683 12.69 28.91 50.24
CA THR A 683 12.23 30.24 49.78
C THR A 683 12.77 31.45 50.58
N THR A 684 13.41 31.22 51.73
CA THR A 684 13.92 32.27 52.63
C THR A 684 15.38 32.08 53.07
N ALA A 685 16.15 31.17 52.46
CA ALA A 685 17.51 30.83 52.92
C ALA A 685 18.61 31.18 51.90
N ARG A 686 19.82 31.45 52.39
CA ARG A 686 21.05 31.62 51.58
C ARG A 686 21.79 30.29 51.29
N ALA A 687 21.35 29.20 51.88
CA ALA A 687 21.96 27.87 51.71
C ALA A 687 21.10 27.01 50.78
N LEU A 688 21.77 26.25 49.93
CA LEU A 688 21.18 25.22 49.07
C LEU A 688 21.69 23.85 49.51
N ALA A 689 20.91 22.80 49.23
CA ALA A 689 21.42 21.44 49.22
C ALA A 689 21.46 20.95 47.77
N GLN A 690 22.53 20.25 47.37
CA GLN A 690 22.69 19.69 46.02
C GLN A 690 23.23 18.27 46.08
N GLY A 691 22.77 17.43 45.17
CA GLY A 691 23.23 16.06 44.96
C GLY A 691 22.83 15.55 43.59
N THR A 692 23.02 14.26 43.36
CA THR A 692 22.67 13.57 42.12
C THR A 692 21.91 12.29 42.47
N ALA A 693 20.93 11.91 41.66
CA ALA A 693 20.31 10.61 41.73
C ALA A 693 21.29 9.50 41.32
N ASP A 694 21.08 8.28 41.78
CA ASP A 694 21.84 7.11 41.34
C ASP A 694 21.39 6.61 39.94
N ASN A 695 22.04 5.56 39.42
CA ASN A 695 21.72 4.93 38.14
C ASN A 695 20.31 4.29 38.09
N GLU A 696 19.64 4.15 39.23
CA GLU A 696 18.28 3.61 39.35
C GLU A 696 17.24 4.73 39.53
N GLY A 697 17.70 5.98 39.69
CA GLY A 697 16.91 7.21 39.85
C GLY A 697 16.72 7.66 41.30
N ASN A 698 17.22 6.96 42.31
CA ASN A 698 16.97 7.30 43.71
C ASN A 698 17.92 8.41 44.19
N PHE A 699 17.44 9.32 45.05
CA PHE A 699 18.30 10.32 45.69
C PHE A 699 18.11 10.37 47.21
N THR A 700 19.19 10.70 47.91
CA THR A 700 19.21 11.02 49.35
C THR A 700 20.12 12.21 49.57
N LEU A 701 19.58 13.30 50.09
CA LEU A 701 20.23 14.59 50.16
C LEU A 701 20.16 15.16 51.58
N ALA A 702 21.31 15.43 52.20
CA ALA A 702 21.37 16.07 53.51
C ALA A 702 20.78 17.49 53.45
N VAL A 703 19.85 17.79 54.35
CA VAL A 703 19.13 19.08 54.43
C VAL A 703 19.02 19.62 55.85
N ASP A 704 19.65 18.99 56.85
CA ASP A 704 19.66 19.47 58.23
C ASP A 704 20.32 20.84 58.36
N GLN A 705 21.30 21.15 57.50
CA GLN A 705 21.91 22.48 57.36
C GLN A 705 20.96 23.58 56.86
N LEU A 706 19.79 23.22 56.30
CA LEU A 706 18.78 24.18 55.82
C LEU A 706 17.84 24.67 56.94
N GLY A 707 17.88 24.05 58.13
CA GLY A 707 17.17 24.54 59.33
C GLY A 707 15.64 24.55 59.25
N LEU A 708 15.08 23.72 58.35
CA LEU A 708 13.67 23.74 57.93
C LEU A 708 12.67 23.56 59.09
N LYS A 709 11.56 24.31 59.02
CA LYS A 709 10.51 24.40 60.04
C LYS A 709 9.14 24.00 59.53
N GLU A 710 8.33 23.42 60.42
CA GLU A 710 6.95 23.02 60.13
C GLU A 710 6.18 24.13 59.38
N GLY A 711 5.51 23.76 58.29
CA GLY A 711 4.71 24.66 57.47
C GLY A 711 5.46 25.42 56.37
N GLN A 712 6.80 25.42 56.35
CA GLN A 712 7.59 26.02 55.24
C GLN A 712 7.44 25.24 53.93
N GLU A 713 7.60 25.93 52.79
CA GLU A 713 7.75 25.33 51.46
C GLU A 713 9.20 25.45 50.97
N VAL A 714 9.71 24.36 50.39
CA VAL A 714 10.97 24.31 49.64
C VAL A 714 10.69 23.95 48.18
N THR A 715 11.48 24.50 47.26
CA THR A 715 11.50 24.08 45.86
C THR A 715 12.58 23.03 45.67
N VAL A 716 12.25 21.97 44.94
CA VAL A 716 13.18 20.90 44.53
C VAL A 716 13.25 20.92 43.01
N THR A 717 14.43 21.26 42.48
CA THR A 717 14.69 21.36 41.04
C THR A 717 15.52 20.15 40.61
N ILE A 718 15.09 19.48 39.54
CA ILE A 718 15.83 18.40 38.89
C ILE A 718 16.28 18.92 37.52
N ALA A 719 17.57 18.80 37.22
CA ALA A 719 18.11 18.98 35.87
C ALA A 719 18.76 17.68 35.38
N GLY A 720 18.53 17.32 34.12
CA GLY A 720 19.14 16.14 33.49
C GLY A 720 20.46 16.45 32.77
N GLU A 721 20.93 15.48 31.98
CA GLU A 721 22.21 15.57 31.25
C GLU A 721 22.05 16.11 29.82
N GLN A 722 20.86 16.02 29.24
CA GLN A 722 20.52 16.60 27.92
C GLN A 722 20.04 18.06 28.00
N GLY A 723 19.89 18.60 29.21
CA GLY A 723 19.54 20.00 29.48
C GLY A 723 18.08 20.24 29.85
N GLY A 724 17.28 19.19 30.07
CA GLY A 724 15.92 19.30 30.59
C GLY A 724 15.90 19.66 32.07
N GLU A 725 14.92 20.48 32.50
CA GLU A 725 14.77 20.91 33.89
C GLU A 725 13.29 20.97 34.31
N ALA A 726 12.98 20.50 35.52
CA ALA A 726 11.68 20.70 36.15
C ALA A 726 11.80 21.03 37.65
N SER A 727 10.78 21.68 38.21
CA SER A 727 10.78 22.14 39.61
C SER A 727 9.48 21.80 40.33
N PHE A 728 9.62 21.21 41.52
CA PHE A 728 8.55 20.66 42.36
C PHE A 728 8.52 21.38 43.72
N LYS A 729 7.35 21.45 44.37
CA LYS A 729 7.20 22.05 45.70
C LYS A 729 6.97 21.00 46.79
N VAL A 730 7.65 21.14 47.93
CA VAL A 730 7.52 20.24 49.08
C VAL A 730 7.29 21.04 50.35
N LYS A 731 6.36 20.59 51.21
CA LYS A 731 5.98 21.25 52.46
C LYS A 731 6.49 20.46 53.69
N VAL A 732 7.05 21.18 54.65
CA VAL A 732 7.63 20.60 55.88
C VAL A 732 6.54 20.24 56.89
N LEU A 733 6.61 19.02 57.44
CA LEU A 733 5.61 18.42 58.33
C LEU A 733 6.03 18.46 59.82
N PRO A 734 5.10 18.20 60.78
CA PRO A 734 5.39 18.22 62.20
C PRO A 734 6.38 17.14 62.68
N LYS A 735 7.10 17.48 63.75
CA LYS A 735 7.96 16.58 64.53
C LYS A 735 7.12 15.62 65.40
N ALA A 736 7.57 14.37 65.56
CA ALA A 736 6.76 13.26 66.07
C ALA A 736 6.93 12.94 67.58
N THR A 737 6.05 12.07 68.13
CA THR A 737 5.78 11.91 69.58
C THR A 737 5.55 10.46 70.07
N ASN A 738 5.68 10.25 71.39
CA ASN A 738 5.86 8.96 72.11
C ASN A 738 4.99 7.74 71.68
N PRO A 739 5.60 6.53 71.53
CA PRO A 739 4.94 5.28 71.09
C PRO A 739 3.69 4.82 71.85
N GLN A 740 3.51 5.17 73.14
CA GLN A 740 2.36 4.69 73.90
C GLN A 740 1.03 5.30 73.44
N GLU A 741 1.03 6.57 73.02
CA GLU A 741 -0.16 7.18 72.40
C GLU A 741 -0.32 6.74 70.94
N GLU A 742 0.79 6.57 70.21
CA GLU A 742 0.76 6.00 68.85
C GLU A 742 0.10 4.60 68.85
N THR A 743 0.42 3.74 69.82
CA THR A 743 -0.21 2.42 70.01
C THR A 743 -1.74 2.49 70.19
N LYS A 744 -2.24 3.48 70.94
CA LYS A 744 -3.70 3.70 71.07
C LYS A 744 -4.28 4.21 69.76
N ARG A 745 -3.58 5.13 69.09
CA ARG A 745 -4.04 5.74 67.84
C ARG A 745 -4.14 4.71 66.72
N ILE A 746 -3.15 3.83 66.57
CA ILE A 746 -3.20 2.66 65.68
C ILE A 746 -4.45 1.81 65.96
N LYS A 747 -4.75 1.50 67.22
CA LYS A 747 -5.92 0.67 67.59
C LYS A 747 -7.28 1.32 67.28
N ASN A 748 -7.33 2.65 67.25
CA ASN A 748 -8.56 3.40 66.94
C ASN A 748 -8.71 3.73 65.45
N GLU A 749 -7.60 4.01 64.75
CA GLU A 749 -7.59 4.44 63.34
C GLU A 749 -7.48 3.26 62.35
N THR A 750 -7.00 2.09 62.78
CA THR A 750 -6.86 0.92 61.87
C THR A 750 -8.20 0.27 61.54
N LYS A 751 -8.50 0.23 60.24
CA LYS A 751 -9.59 -0.55 59.64
C LYS A 751 -9.01 -1.31 58.45
N VAL A 752 -8.90 -2.64 58.56
CA VAL A 752 -8.57 -3.50 57.43
C VAL A 752 -9.86 -3.82 56.67
N ASN A 753 -9.83 -3.74 55.35
CA ASN A 753 -10.98 -4.04 54.50
C ASN A 753 -11.24 -5.56 54.45
N PRO A 754 -12.47 -5.99 54.11
CA PRO A 754 -12.75 -7.39 53.81
C PRO A 754 -11.84 -7.91 52.69
N PHE A 755 -11.42 -9.18 52.80
CA PHE A 755 -10.47 -9.82 51.89
C PHE A 755 -10.98 -11.19 51.47
N TYR A 756 -11.01 -11.44 50.16
CA TYR A 756 -11.66 -12.59 49.55
C TYR A 756 -10.65 -13.53 48.85
N GLU A 757 -11.02 -14.80 48.68
CA GLU A 757 -10.14 -15.78 48.04
C GLU A 757 -9.80 -15.38 46.59
N GLY A 758 -8.50 -15.19 46.32
CA GLY A 758 -7.98 -14.75 45.03
C GLY A 758 -7.75 -13.24 44.89
N ASP A 759 -8.04 -12.44 45.93
CA ASP A 759 -7.60 -11.03 45.98
C ASP A 759 -6.06 -10.96 46.03
N LYS A 760 -5.47 -10.20 45.09
CA LYS A 760 -4.00 -10.09 44.99
C LYS A 760 -3.37 -9.20 46.07
N ALA A 761 -4.15 -8.30 46.68
CA ALA A 761 -3.67 -7.35 47.66
C ALA A 761 -4.66 -7.16 48.81
N LEU A 762 -4.15 -7.05 50.03
CA LEU A 762 -4.90 -6.64 51.21
C LEU A 762 -4.90 -5.12 51.31
N THR A 763 -6.06 -4.52 51.58
CA THR A 763 -6.21 -3.05 51.68
C THR A 763 -6.79 -2.62 53.02
N GLY A 764 -6.61 -1.35 53.38
CA GLY A 764 -7.21 -0.76 54.56
C GLY A 764 -6.74 0.67 54.81
N LYS A 765 -7.11 1.21 55.97
CA LYS A 765 -6.60 2.48 56.51
C LYS A 765 -6.06 2.27 57.93
N THR A 766 -5.07 3.06 58.32
CA THR A 766 -4.43 3.09 59.64
C THR A 766 -3.81 4.47 59.86
N ILE A 767 -2.84 4.61 60.78
CA ILE A 767 -2.06 5.84 60.91
C ILE A 767 -1.26 6.13 59.62
N PRO A 768 -1.09 7.41 59.23
CA PRO A 768 -0.13 7.80 58.19
C PRO A 768 1.24 7.17 58.40
N ASN A 769 1.83 6.67 57.32
CA ASN A 769 3.18 6.10 57.30
C ASN A 769 3.43 4.89 58.24
N GLY A 770 2.39 4.24 58.79
CA GLY A 770 2.54 3.01 59.56
C GLY A 770 3.09 1.86 58.71
N LYS A 771 4.08 1.11 59.21
CA LYS A 771 4.56 -0.13 58.58
C LYS A 771 3.54 -1.24 58.78
N VAL A 772 3.12 -1.86 57.69
CA VAL A 772 2.14 -2.96 57.65
C VAL A 772 2.87 -4.28 57.44
N THR A 773 2.56 -5.31 58.23
CA THR A 773 3.07 -6.68 58.07
C THR A 773 1.91 -7.66 58.13
N VAL A 774 1.85 -8.62 57.21
CA VAL A 774 0.81 -9.67 57.16
C VAL A 774 1.46 -11.04 57.30
N ALA A 775 0.97 -11.82 58.27
CA ALA A 775 1.45 -13.15 58.62
C ALA A 775 0.29 -14.17 58.60
N PRO A 776 0.34 -15.21 57.75
CA PRO A 776 -0.58 -16.35 57.85
C PRO A 776 -0.25 -17.17 59.10
N THR A 777 -1.25 -17.64 59.86
CA THR A 777 -1.02 -18.34 61.14
C THR A 777 -0.28 -19.68 61.04
N THR A 778 -0.04 -20.20 59.83
CA THR A 778 0.57 -21.53 59.58
C THR A 778 1.69 -21.52 58.53
N ALA A 779 2.17 -20.37 58.06
CA ALA A 779 3.16 -20.27 56.98
C ALA A 779 4.42 -19.50 57.39
N ARG A 780 5.54 -19.73 56.67
CA ARG A 780 6.81 -19.01 56.88
C ARG A 780 6.94 -17.70 56.07
N ALA A 781 6.07 -17.47 55.09
CA ALA A 781 6.10 -16.28 54.26
C ALA A 781 5.39 -15.11 54.94
N LEU A 782 5.90 -13.89 54.75
CA LEU A 782 5.36 -12.64 55.29
C LEU A 782 5.29 -11.62 54.15
N ALA A 783 4.18 -10.87 54.08
CA ALA A 783 4.11 -9.68 53.23
C ALA A 783 4.37 -8.43 54.10
N GLN A 784 5.11 -7.44 53.58
CA GLN A 784 5.39 -6.19 54.27
C GLN A 784 5.25 -4.99 53.34
N GLY A 785 4.72 -3.89 53.87
CA GLY A 785 4.55 -2.62 53.17
C GLY A 785 4.45 -1.45 54.14
N LYS A 786 4.04 -0.28 53.64
CA LYS A 786 3.83 0.94 54.42
C LYS A 786 2.51 1.58 54.01
N ALA A 787 1.81 2.20 54.95
CA ALA A 787 0.70 3.09 54.64
C ALA A 787 1.23 4.40 54.02
N ASP A 788 0.39 5.08 53.24
CA ASP A 788 0.68 6.39 52.66
C ASP A 788 0.59 7.53 53.70
N ASN A 789 0.79 8.77 53.25
CA ASN A 789 0.73 9.98 54.09
C ASN A 789 -0.70 10.29 54.61
N GLU A 790 -1.74 9.64 54.09
CA GLU A 790 -3.11 9.73 54.58
C GLU A 790 -3.51 8.52 55.45
N GLY A 791 -2.63 7.52 55.56
CA GLY A 791 -2.84 6.28 56.30
C GLY A 791 -3.50 5.15 55.51
N ASN A 792 -3.77 5.29 54.21
CA ASN A 792 -4.27 4.17 53.41
C ASN A 792 -3.13 3.19 53.11
N PHE A 793 -3.42 1.88 53.02
CA PHE A 793 -2.43 0.89 52.58
C PHE A 793 -3.03 -0.09 51.57
N THR A 794 -2.18 -0.54 50.66
CA THR A 794 -2.41 -1.65 49.73
C THR A 794 -1.16 -2.51 49.73
N LEU A 795 -1.29 -3.81 50.03
CA LEU A 795 -0.15 -4.72 50.22
C LEU A 795 -0.38 -6.02 49.45
N ALA A 796 0.53 -6.36 48.52
CA ALA A 796 0.50 -7.60 47.76
C ALA A 796 0.64 -8.84 48.67
N VAL A 797 -0.33 -9.75 48.59
CA VAL A 797 -0.44 -10.97 49.42
C VAL A 797 -0.70 -12.23 48.59
N ASP A 798 -0.70 -12.13 47.26
CA ASP A 798 -0.75 -13.23 46.31
C ASP A 798 0.32 -14.31 46.60
N GLN A 799 1.54 -13.87 46.88
CA GLN A 799 2.70 -14.64 47.35
C GLN A 799 2.45 -15.47 48.63
N LEU A 800 1.38 -15.20 49.40
CA LEU A 800 1.04 -15.94 50.62
C LEU A 800 0.09 -17.13 50.36
N GLY A 801 -0.45 -17.29 49.14
CA GLY A 801 -1.23 -18.47 48.74
C GLY A 801 -2.52 -18.71 49.54
N LEU A 802 -3.13 -17.63 50.03
CA LEU A 802 -4.26 -17.64 50.96
C LEU A 802 -5.53 -18.26 50.35
N LYS A 803 -6.27 -19.02 51.16
CA LYS A 803 -7.51 -19.71 50.78
C LYS A 803 -8.68 -19.40 51.70
N GLU A 804 -9.91 -19.65 51.22
CA GLU A 804 -11.14 -19.43 51.98
C GLU A 804 -11.05 -20.04 53.39
N GLY A 805 -11.52 -19.28 54.38
CA GLY A 805 -11.67 -19.73 55.76
C GLY A 805 -10.41 -19.60 56.63
N GLN A 806 -9.24 -19.32 56.04
CA GLN A 806 -7.99 -19.09 56.78
C GLN A 806 -8.01 -17.76 57.56
N GLU A 807 -7.25 -17.68 58.65
CA GLU A 807 -6.99 -16.42 59.37
C GLU A 807 -5.55 -15.93 59.12
N VAL A 808 -5.42 -14.63 58.84
CA VAL A 808 -4.15 -13.91 58.82
C VAL A 808 -4.10 -12.89 59.95
N THR A 809 -2.88 -12.61 60.44
CA THR A 809 -2.63 -11.54 61.40
C THR A 809 -1.99 -10.37 60.67
N VAL A 810 -2.57 -9.18 60.83
CA VAL A 810 -2.10 -7.90 60.28
C VAL A 810 -1.53 -7.09 61.43
N THR A 811 -0.23 -6.83 61.41
CA THR A 811 0.46 -6.01 62.42
C THR A 811 0.80 -4.66 61.82
N ILE A 812 0.46 -3.59 62.54
CA ILE A 812 0.84 -2.22 62.22
C ILE A 812 1.84 -1.74 63.27
N ALA A 813 3.00 -1.28 62.83
CA ALA A 813 4.00 -0.59 63.65
C ALA A 813 4.16 0.86 63.16
N GLY A 814 4.00 1.84 64.03
CA GLY A 814 4.14 3.25 63.71
C GLY A 814 5.59 3.74 63.69
N GLU A 815 5.80 4.92 63.11
CA GLU A 815 7.14 5.53 62.98
C GLU A 815 7.74 5.91 64.33
N GLN A 816 6.96 5.94 65.42
CA GLN A 816 7.42 6.23 66.77
C GLN A 816 7.57 4.97 67.64
N GLY A 817 7.27 3.79 67.10
CA GLY A 817 7.46 2.49 67.75
C GLY A 817 6.23 1.96 68.50
N GLY A 818 5.04 2.53 68.30
CA GLY A 818 3.79 1.95 68.77
C GLY A 818 3.35 0.80 67.87
N GLU A 819 2.77 -0.27 68.43
CA GLU A 819 2.41 -1.47 67.67
C GLU A 819 1.04 -2.06 68.06
N ALA A 820 0.27 -2.52 67.07
CA ALA A 820 -0.93 -3.31 67.29
C ALA A 820 -1.16 -4.35 66.18
N SER A 821 -1.75 -5.49 66.57
CA SER A 821 -2.08 -6.59 65.65
C SER A 821 -3.59 -6.87 65.62
N PHE A 822 -4.08 -7.19 64.43
CA PHE A 822 -5.49 -7.42 64.10
C PHE A 822 -5.63 -8.77 63.38
N LYS A 823 -6.72 -9.50 63.61
CA LYS A 823 -7.03 -10.74 62.88
C LYS A 823 -8.00 -10.46 61.75
N VAL A 824 -7.75 -11.05 60.58
CA VAL A 824 -8.61 -10.98 59.40
C VAL A 824 -8.83 -12.39 58.86
N LYS A 825 -10.08 -12.73 58.53
CA LYS A 825 -10.45 -14.03 57.95
C LYS A 825 -10.65 -13.90 56.44
N VAL A 826 -10.11 -14.83 55.66
CA VAL A 826 -10.31 -14.91 54.21
C VAL A 826 -11.74 -15.38 53.92
N LEU A 827 -12.46 -14.60 53.11
CA LEU A 827 -13.86 -14.83 52.74
C LEU A 827 -13.98 -15.55 51.38
N PRO A 828 -15.09 -16.25 51.09
CA PRO A 828 -15.34 -16.84 49.77
C PRO A 828 -15.30 -15.79 48.66
N LYS A 829 -14.68 -16.11 47.52
CA LYS A 829 -14.44 -15.17 46.42
C LYS A 829 -15.68 -14.38 46.01
N ALA A 830 -15.72 -13.08 46.30
CA ALA A 830 -16.77 -12.20 45.84
C ALA A 830 -16.67 -11.96 44.33
N THR A 831 -17.65 -12.42 43.57
CA THR A 831 -17.82 -12.02 42.16
C THR A 831 -18.28 -10.57 42.12
N ASN A 832 -17.41 -9.65 41.67
CA ASN A 832 -17.82 -8.26 41.40
C ASN A 832 -18.86 -8.28 40.25
N PRO A 833 -20.14 -7.98 40.51
CA PRO A 833 -21.17 -8.14 39.48
C PRO A 833 -20.98 -7.14 38.34
N GLN A 834 -20.59 -5.89 38.65
CA GLN A 834 -20.42 -4.81 37.69
C GLN A 834 -19.35 -5.13 36.63
N LYS A 835 -18.27 -5.81 37.01
CA LYS A 835 -17.17 -6.12 36.08
C LYS A 835 -17.52 -7.24 35.09
N GLU A 836 -18.31 -8.22 35.52
CA GLU A 836 -18.81 -9.24 34.60
C GLU A 836 -20.04 -8.73 33.83
N GLU A 837 -20.82 -7.81 34.40
CA GLU A 837 -21.92 -7.11 33.72
C GLU A 837 -21.40 -6.18 32.61
N THR A 838 -20.32 -5.42 32.81
CA THR A 838 -19.65 -4.66 31.72
C THR A 838 -19.20 -5.57 30.58
N LYS A 839 -18.60 -6.74 30.87
CA LYS A 839 -18.24 -7.69 29.81
C LYS A 839 -19.46 -8.20 29.06
N ARG A 840 -20.56 -8.47 29.78
CA ARG A 840 -21.82 -8.91 29.17
C ARG A 840 -22.44 -7.80 28.32
N ILE A 841 -22.49 -6.56 28.81
CA ILE A 841 -22.93 -5.40 28.02
C ILE A 841 -22.11 -5.28 26.74
N ASN A 842 -20.78 -5.33 26.82
CA ASN A 842 -19.91 -5.20 25.64
C ASN A 842 -19.96 -6.40 24.67
N ASN A 843 -20.51 -7.55 25.09
CA ASN A 843 -20.63 -8.76 24.27
C ASN A 843 -22.07 -9.08 23.83
N GLU A 844 -23.09 -8.54 24.50
CA GLU A 844 -24.52 -8.81 24.30
C GLU A 844 -25.29 -7.57 23.80
N THR A 845 -24.63 -6.42 23.65
CA THR A 845 -25.22 -5.22 23.05
C THR A 845 -25.08 -5.22 21.54
N GLU A 846 -26.20 -5.25 20.85
CA GLU A 846 -26.34 -5.09 19.41
C GLU A 846 -27.32 -3.94 19.17
N VAL A 847 -26.91 -2.90 18.44
CA VAL A 847 -27.82 -1.79 18.09
C VAL A 847 -28.28 -1.96 16.66
N ASP A 848 -29.58 -1.79 16.41
CA ASP A 848 -30.12 -1.83 15.04
C ASP A 848 -29.59 -0.62 14.25
N PRO A 849 -29.30 -0.76 12.94
CA PRO A 849 -28.96 0.38 12.09
C PRO A 849 -30.09 1.42 12.11
N PHE A 850 -29.73 2.69 12.38
CA PHE A 850 -30.65 3.79 12.55
C PHE A 850 -30.45 4.83 11.45
N TYR A 851 -31.53 5.47 11.03
CA TYR A 851 -31.56 6.28 9.82
C TYR A 851 -32.29 7.61 9.99
N GLU A 852 -32.02 8.56 9.10
CA GLU A 852 -32.64 9.89 9.12
C GLU A 852 -34.19 9.81 9.16
N GLY A 853 -34.77 10.62 10.05
CA GLY A 853 -36.21 10.73 10.25
C GLY A 853 -36.85 9.62 11.08
N GLU A 854 -36.10 8.64 11.60
CA GLU A 854 -36.65 7.64 12.50
C GLU A 854 -36.82 8.18 13.93
N GLN A 855 -38.03 8.00 14.49
CA GLN A 855 -38.33 8.46 15.85
C GLN A 855 -37.55 7.67 16.93
N TYR A 856 -37.19 6.42 16.64
CA TYR A 856 -36.75 5.47 17.65
C TYR A 856 -35.48 4.72 17.26
N LEU A 857 -34.50 4.76 18.15
CA LEU A 857 -33.27 3.97 18.12
C LEU A 857 -33.52 2.66 18.91
N THR A 858 -33.37 1.51 18.25
CA THR A 858 -33.67 0.19 18.83
C THR A 858 -32.44 -0.72 18.88
N GLY A 859 -32.53 -1.77 19.68
CA GLY A 859 -31.50 -2.81 19.73
C GLY A 859 -31.75 -3.80 20.86
N ARG A 860 -30.70 -4.56 21.18
CA ARG A 860 -30.63 -5.49 22.31
C ARG A 860 -29.42 -5.19 23.17
N THR A 861 -29.51 -5.53 24.44
CA THR A 861 -28.43 -5.53 25.42
C THR A 861 -28.78 -6.49 26.57
N VAL A 862 -28.12 -6.42 27.72
CA VAL A 862 -28.49 -7.21 28.91
C VAL A 862 -29.87 -6.78 29.44
N PRO A 863 -30.73 -7.71 29.90
CA PRO A 863 -32.04 -7.36 30.46
C PRO A 863 -32.00 -6.30 31.56
N ASN A 864 -33.06 -5.50 31.65
CA ASN A 864 -33.25 -4.40 32.62
C ASN A 864 -32.23 -3.24 32.57
N ALA A 865 -31.23 -3.25 31.68
CA ALA A 865 -30.25 -2.16 31.56
C ALA A 865 -30.90 -0.82 31.20
N THR A 866 -30.36 0.28 31.72
CA THR A 866 -30.71 1.64 31.29
C THR A 866 -29.86 2.02 30.07
N VAL A 867 -30.49 2.58 29.04
CA VAL A 867 -29.89 3.04 27.79
C VAL A 867 -30.14 4.54 27.62
N GLU A 868 -29.08 5.29 27.38
CA GLU A 868 -29.05 6.74 27.25
C GLU A 868 -28.39 7.13 25.91
N ALA A 869 -28.98 8.07 25.16
CA ALA A 869 -28.43 8.56 23.90
C ALA A 869 -28.09 10.05 23.98
N ALA A 870 -26.98 10.42 23.35
CA ALA A 870 -26.44 11.76 23.34
C ALA A 870 -25.80 12.11 21.99
N VAL A 871 -26.00 13.34 21.54
CA VAL A 871 -25.27 13.97 20.43
C VAL A 871 -24.36 15.05 21.00
N ARG A 872 -23.18 15.23 20.40
CA ARG A 872 -22.31 16.37 20.69
C ARG A 872 -22.68 17.50 19.73
N GLU A 873 -22.99 18.69 20.24
CA GLU A 873 -23.21 19.84 19.37
C GLU A 873 -21.93 20.21 18.61
N ASP A 874 -22.09 20.52 17.34
CA ASP A 874 -20.98 20.83 16.44
C ASP A 874 -20.38 22.21 16.75
N ALA A 875 -19.05 22.33 16.77
CA ALA A 875 -18.34 23.48 17.35
C ALA A 875 -18.30 24.74 16.46
N ALA A 876 -19.33 24.95 15.63
CA ALA A 876 -19.36 25.96 14.57
C ALA A 876 -19.42 27.43 15.05
N THR A 877 -19.85 27.70 16.29
CA THR A 877 -20.03 29.08 16.79
C THR A 877 -19.64 29.29 18.27
N ALA A 878 -18.38 29.03 18.63
CA ALA A 878 -17.85 29.40 19.96
C ALA A 878 -16.40 29.89 19.93
N SER A 879 -16.21 31.20 20.13
CA SER A 879 -14.91 31.75 20.53
C SER A 879 -14.80 31.74 22.06
N ALA A 880 -13.70 31.16 22.57
CA ALA A 880 -13.30 31.04 23.97
C ALA A 880 -14.09 30.09 24.91
N LEU A 881 -13.37 29.07 25.40
CA LEU A 881 -13.40 28.53 26.78
C LEU A 881 -14.78 28.33 27.46
N LEU A 882 -15.64 27.49 26.89
CA LEU A 882 -16.71 26.79 27.62
C LEU A 882 -16.81 25.32 27.16
N PRO A 883 -17.32 24.40 28.01
CA PRO A 883 -17.55 23.01 27.60
C PRO A 883 -18.69 22.92 26.56
N VAL A 884 -18.51 22.05 25.57
CA VAL A 884 -19.52 21.77 24.52
C VAL A 884 -20.81 21.25 25.15
N ALA A 885 -21.96 21.74 24.66
CA ALA A 885 -23.25 21.25 25.10
C ALA A 885 -23.54 19.87 24.51
N VAL A 886 -24.19 19.02 25.31
CA VAL A 886 -24.58 17.67 24.92
C VAL A 886 -26.10 17.63 24.86
N GLN A 887 -26.65 17.46 23.67
CA GLN A 887 -28.08 17.26 23.51
C GLN A 887 -28.38 15.77 23.77
N ALA A 888 -29.01 15.49 24.91
CA ALA A 888 -29.37 14.15 25.35
C ALA A 888 -30.86 13.88 25.11
N ALA A 889 -31.20 12.61 24.85
CA ALA A 889 -32.60 12.20 24.75
C ALA A 889 -33.32 12.44 26.10
N GLU A 890 -34.53 13.02 26.08
CA GLU A 890 -35.16 13.60 27.28
C GLU A 890 -35.43 12.59 28.43
N VAL A 891 -35.45 11.28 28.15
CA VAL A 891 -35.66 10.23 29.17
C VAL A 891 -34.80 8.98 28.88
N PRO A 892 -33.92 8.57 29.82
CA PRO A 892 -33.26 7.26 29.78
C PRO A 892 -34.26 6.10 29.73
N GLN A 893 -34.12 5.18 28.78
CA GLN A 893 -35.03 4.03 28.63
C GLN A 893 -34.46 2.77 29.26
N LYS A 894 -35.31 1.92 29.85
CA LYS A 894 -34.90 0.59 30.29
C LYS A 894 -35.17 -0.45 29.21
N ALA A 895 -34.17 -1.28 28.94
CA ALA A 895 -34.31 -2.52 28.19
C ALA A 895 -35.30 -3.46 28.90
N ASP A 896 -36.06 -4.24 28.13
CA ASP A 896 -37.07 -5.16 28.64
C ASP A 896 -36.44 -6.41 29.30
N ALA A 897 -37.29 -7.32 29.77
CA ALA A 897 -36.87 -8.58 30.38
C ALA A 897 -36.14 -9.55 29.41
N ASN A 898 -36.15 -9.26 28.11
CA ASN A 898 -35.43 -9.99 27.05
C ASN A 898 -34.20 -9.21 26.54
N GLY A 899 -33.90 -8.04 27.11
CA GLY A 899 -32.80 -7.18 26.69
C GLY A 899 -33.13 -6.20 25.56
N GLY A 900 -34.35 -6.19 25.02
CA GLY A 900 -34.72 -5.30 23.93
C GLY A 900 -34.97 -3.87 24.41
N PHE A 901 -34.36 -2.87 23.76
CA PHE A 901 -34.58 -1.45 24.06
C PHE A 901 -35.17 -0.69 22.87
N LYS A 902 -35.84 0.42 23.17
CA LYS A 902 -36.42 1.36 22.21
C LYS A 902 -36.37 2.76 22.80
N LEU A 903 -35.47 3.59 22.29
CA LEU A 903 -35.18 4.92 22.80
C LEU A 903 -35.72 5.99 21.83
N ASP A 904 -36.53 6.92 22.33
CA ASP A 904 -37.04 8.03 21.52
C ASP A 904 -35.92 9.07 21.34
N VAL A 905 -35.59 9.34 20.08
CA VAL A 905 -34.50 10.23 19.67
C VAL A 905 -35.01 11.40 18.82
N GLN A 906 -36.32 11.58 18.70
CA GLN A 906 -36.90 12.68 17.91
C GLN A 906 -36.49 14.07 18.43
N GLY A 907 -36.27 14.20 19.74
CA GLY A 907 -35.75 15.42 20.38
C GLY A 907 -34.27 15.73 20.10
N LEU A 908 -33.54 14.85 19.40
CA LEU A 908 -32.14 15.05 19.01
C LEU A 908 -31.97 15.66 17.60
N ASN A 909 -33.05 15.78 16.82
CA ASN A 909 -33.06 16.39 15.47
C ASN A 909 -31.99 15.80 14.51
N LEU A 910 -31.84 14.47 14.55
CA LEU A 910 -30.81 13.73 13.82
C LEU A 910 -30.98 13.78 12.30
N LYS A 911 -29.85 13.91 11.59
CA LYS A 911 -29.71 13.95 10.13
C LYS A 911 -28.75 12.88 9.62
N GLU A 912 -28.78 12.63 8.30
CA GLU A 912 -27.76 11.80 7.63
C GLU A 912 -26.34 12.28 7.96
N GLY A 913 -25.49 11.37 8.45
CA GLY A 913 -24.10 11.63 8.85
C GLY A 913 -23.88 12.01 10.32
N ASP A 914 -24.94 12.28 11.10
CA ASP A 914 -24.80 12.50 12.54
C ASP A 914 -24.32 11.22 13.25
N THR A 915 -23.58 11.35 14.35
CA THR A 915 -23.18 10.22 15.20
C THR A 915 -23.82 10.30 16.59
N VAL A 916 -24.61 9.29 16.94
CA VAL A 916 -25.24 9.14 18.25
C VAL A 916 -24.33 8.31 19.17
N HIS A 917 -23.98 8.85 20.34
CA HIS A 917 -23.36 8.09 21.42
C HIS A 917 -24.44 7.42 22.28
N LEU A 918 -24.24 6.14 22.59
CA LEU A 918 -25.13 5.31 23.41
C LEU A 918 -24.39 4.80 24.65
N ILE A 919 -24.85 5.21 25.83
CA ILE A 919 -24.35 4.72 27.11
C ILE A 919 -25.33 3.68 27.65
N VAL A 920 -24.84 2.45 27.87
CA VAL A 920 -25.62 1.37 28.48
C VAL A 920 -25.12 1.15 29.90
N THR A 921 -26.02 1.21 30.90
CA THR A 921 -25.74 0.90 32.30
C THR A 921 -26.61 -0.28 32.77
N GLY A 922 -25.98 -1.39 33.13
CA GLY A 922 -26.66 -2.59 33.66
C GLY A 922 -27.24 -2.41 35.07
N GLU A 923 -28.00 -3.40 35.52
CA GLU A 923 -28.75 -3.32 36.79
C GLU A 923 -27.85 -3.39 38.03
N ALA A 924 -26.68 -4.02 37.95
CA ALA A 924 -25.68 -3.95 39.02
C ALA A 924 -24.78 -2.69 38.95
N GLY A 925 -24.78 -1.99 37.80
CA GLY A 925 -24.01 -0.76 37.55
C GLY A 925 -22.76 -0.94 36.69
N GLY A 926 -22.61 -2.08 35.99
CA GLY A 926 -21.66 -2.20 34.87
C GLY A 926 -22.05 -1.27 33.72
N ARG A 927 -21.08 -0.80 32.94
CA ARG A 927 -21.28 0.12 31.80
C ARG A 927 -20.58 -0.31 30.52
N GLY A 928 -21.14 0.12 29.39
CA GLY A 928 -20.56 0.11 28.04
C GLY A 928 -20.95 1.39 27.28
N ASP A 929 -20.18 1.74 26.25
CA ASP A 929 -20.31 2.93 25.41
C ASP A 929 -20.22 2.49 23.94
N PHE A 930 -21.13 2.98 23.11
CA PHE A 930 -21.35 2.53 21.73
C PHE A 930 -21.68 3.73 20.83
N THR A 931 -21.38 3.64 19.54
CA THR A 931 -21.67 4.70 18.55
C THR A 931 -22.51 4.18 17.40
N VAL A 932 -23.51 4.97 16.98
CA VAL A 932 -24.34 4.69 15.81
C VAL A 932 -24.35 5.89 14.88
N GLU A 933 -23.95 5.67 13.63
CA GLU A 933 -24.06 6.64 12.55
C GLU A 933 -25.50 6.67 12.04
N VAL A 934 -26.02 7.87 11.77
CA VAL A 934 -27.37 8.08 11.26
C VAL A 934 -27.34 7.98 9.74
N LEU A 935 -27.89 6.89 9.21
CA LEU A 935 -27.78 6.53 7.80
C LEU A 935 -28.85 7.21 6.91
N GLY A 936 -28.49 7.50 5.66
CA GLY A 936 -29.38 8.07 4.66
C GLY A 936 -30.32 7.08 3.95
N ASP A 937 -31.18 7.67 3.12
CA ASP A 937 -32.09 7.06 2.13
C ASP A 937 -33.06 5.93 2.59
N GLN A 938 -34.36 6.21 2.43
CA GLN A 938 -35.44 5.24 2.67
C GLN A 938 -35.49 4.12 1.61
N ALA A 939 -34.96 4.33 0.40
CA ALA A 939 -34.86 3.30 -0.63
C ALA A 939 -33.66 2.35 -0.38
N ALA A 940 -32.58 2.80 0.26
CA ALA A 940 -31.48 1.95 0.72
C ALA A 940 -31.96 0.94 1.78
N LYS A 941 -32.67 1.39 2.83
CA LYS A 941 -33.33 0.52 3.83
C LYS A 941 -34.15 -0.59 3.17
N GLU A 942 -34.98 -0.17 2.22
CA GLU A 942 -35.95 -1.03 1.57
C GLU A 942 -35.27 -2.04 0.65
N THR A 943 -34.17 -1.66 -0.01
CA THR A 943 -33.31 -2.56 -0.80
C THR A 943 -32.79 -3.73 0.04
N GLU A 944 -32.24 -3.49 1.23
CA GLU A 944 -31.78 -4.57 2.11
C GLU A 944 -32.93 -5.40 2.68
N ARG A 945 -34.05 -4.76 3.01
CA ARG A 945 -35.27 -5.45 3.44
C ARG A 945 -35.81 -6.38 2.35
N LEU A 946 -35.79 -5.95 1.09
CA LEU A 946 -36.18 -6.74 -0.06
C LEU A 946 -35.26 -7.95 -0.27
N LYS A 947 -33.93 -7.78 -0.17
CA LYS A 947 -32.97 -8.89 -0.22
C LYS A 947 -33.26 -9.95 0.86
N LYS A 948 -33.67 -9.52 2.06
CA LYS A 948 -33.94 -10.38 3.23
C LYS A 948 -35.30 -11.10 3.20
N GLU A 949 -36.36 -10.41 2.76
CA GLU A 949 -37.74 -10.94 2.79
C GLU A 949 -38.19 -11.60 1.47
N THR A 950 -37.49 -11.36 0.35
CA THR A 950 -37.87 -11.92 -0.95
C THR A 950 -37.53 -13.41 -1.09
N LYS A 951 -38.51 -14.24 -1.46
CA LYS A 951 -38.38 -15.70 -1.68
C LYS A 951 -39.26 -16.16 -2.84
N ILE A 952 -38.74 -16.10 -4.06
CA ILE A 952 -39.47 -16.54 -5.26
C ILE A 952 -39.42 -18.06 -5.42
N ALA A 953 -40.55 -18.69 -5.76
CA ALA A 953 -40.66 -20.12 -6.04
C ALA A 953 -39.83 -20.54 -7.27
N ASN A 954 -39.77 -21.84 -7.56
CA ASN A 954 -39.22 -22.31 -8.83
C ASN A 954 -40.29 -22.22 -9.91
N LEU A 955 -39.88 -21.75 -11.09
CA LEU A 955 -40.72 -21.72 -12.29
C LEU A 955 -40.51 -22.99 -13.08
N TYR A 956 -41.60 -23.55 -13.60
CA TYR A 956 -41.61 -24.72 -14.47
C TYR A 956 -42.26 -24.41 -15.82
N GLU A 957 -41.88 -25.18 -16.83
CA GLU A 957 -42.47 -25.09 -18.17
C GLU A 957 -44.00 -25.25 -18.11
N GLY A 958 -44.71 -24.31 -18.74
CA GLY A 958 -46.18 -24.26 -18.70
C GLY A 958 -46.80 -23.72 -17.39
N ASP A 959 -46.03 -23.13 -16.48
CA ASP A 959 -46.58 -22.40 -15.33
C ASP A 959 -47.30 -21.12 -15.78
N THR A 960 -48.55 -20.92 -15.31
CA THR A 960 -49.37 -19.76 -15.64
C THR A 960 -49.37 -18.68 -14.55
N GLN A 961 -48.75 -18.94 -13.39
CA GLN A 961 -48.65 -17.98 -12.28
C GLN A 961 -47.27 -18.01 -11.64
N LEU A 962 -46.70 -16.82 -11.36
CA LEU A 962 -45.58 -16.67 -10.44
C LEU A 962 -46.09 -16.80 -9.01
N THR A 963 -45.29 -17.39 -8.11
CA THR A 963 -45.55 -17.46 -6.65
C THR A 963 -44.25 -17.31 -5.85
N GLY A 964 -44.33 -16.95 -4.56
CA GLY A 964 -43.16 -16.54 -3.74
C GLY A 964 -43.51 -15.47 -2.70
N LYS A 965 -42.56 -14.94 -1.92
CA LYS A 965 -42.81 -13.89 -0.90
C LYS A 965 -41.94 -12.66 -1.11
N THR A 966 -42.38 -11.48 -0.65
CA THR A 966 -41.56 -10.30 -0.33
C THR A 966 -42.35 -9.38 0.63
N ILE A 967 -42.00 -8.10 0.72
CA ILE A 967 -42.67 -7.08 1.57
C ILE A 967 -44.01 -6.61 0.97
N PRO A 968 -44.89 -5.97 1.76
CA PRO A 968 -46.10 -5.33 1.24
C PRO A 968 -45.84 -4.18 0.24
N GLU A 969 -46.75 -4.05 -0.72
CA GLU A 969 -46.84 -3.06 -1.81
C GLU A 969 -45.67 -2.94 -2.83
N ALA A 970 -44.76 -3.92 -2.95
CA ALA A 970 -43.44 -3.81 -3.60
C ALA A 970 -43.26 -4.41 -5.03
N THR A 971 -43.40 -3.58 -6.08
CA THR A 971 -43.26 -3.86 -7.54
C THR A 971 -42.42 -5.06 -8.02
N ILE A 972 -43.05 -6.11 -8.53
CA ILE A 972 -42.44 -7.18 -9.35
C ILE A 972 -42.63 -6.84 -10.85
N ASP A 973 -41.54 -6.62 -11.57
CA ASP A 973 -41.51 -6.65 -13.04
C ASP A 973 -40.91 -8.01 -13.46
N VAL A 974 -41.69 -8.85 -14.14
CA VAL A 974 -41.23 -10.15 -14.67
C VAL A 974 -40.99 -10.00 -16.16
N SER A 975 -39.75 -10.24 -16.59
CA SER A 975 -39.33 -10.14 -18.00
C SER A 975 -38.54 -11.39 -18.43
N LEU A 976 -38.49 -11.63 -19.74
CA LEU A 976 -37.78 -12.75 -20.34
C LEU A 976 -36.57 -12.25 -21.12
N GLU A 977 -35.43 -12.93 -20.99
CA GLU A 977 -34.23 -12.55 -21.73
C GLU A 977 -34.49 -12.62 -23.24
N LYS A 978 -34.18 -11.52 -23.97
CA LYS A 978 -34.36 -11.39 -25.44
C LYS A 978 -35.81 -11.54 -25.94
N SER A 979 -36.80 -11.15 -25.15
CA SER A 979 -38.21 -11.09 -25.57
C SER A 979 -38.92 -9.85 -25.01
N ASP A 980 -39.86 -9.29 -25.78
CA ASP A 980 -40.71 -8.15 -25.38
C ASP A 980 -41.85 -8.58 -24.42
N ALA A 981 -41.94 -9.85 -24.04
CA ALA A 981 -42.96 -10.38 -23.13
C ALA A 981 -42.62 -10.08 -21.65
N PHE A 982 -43.55 -9.41 -20.95
CA PHE A 982 -43.41 -9.05 -19.54
C PHE A 982 -44.75 -9.18 -18.77
N ALA A 983 -44.71 -9.22 -17.42
CA ALA A 983 -45.88 -9.30 -16.54
C ALA A 983 -45.72 -8.49 -15.24
N LEU A 984 -46.82 -7.84 -14.79
CA LEU A 984 -46.91 -6.93 -13.62
C LEU A 984 -48.19 -7.23 -12.79
N GLY A 985 -48.18 -7.05 -11.47
CA GLY A 985 -49.17 -7.57 -10.48
C GLY A 985 -49.66 -6.57 -9.43
N LYS A 986 -49.80 -6.94 -8.12
CA LYS A 986 -49.82 -6.03 -6.92
C LYS A 986 -49.68 -6.77 -5.56
N SER A 987 -49.00 -6.14 -4.59
CA SER A 987 -49.27 -6.09 -3.12
C SER A 987 -50.64 -6.60 -2.65
N ASP A 988 -50.64 -7.48 -1.64
CA ASP A 988 -51.59 -7.38 -0.54
C ASP A 988 -50.79 -6.99 0.72
N ALA A 989 -51.51 -6.52 1.73
CA ALA A 989 -50.93 -6.02 2.98
C ALA A 989 -50.17 -7.07 3.83
N LYS A 990 -50.04 -8.32 3.37
CA LYS A 990 -49.34 -9.43 4.05
C LYS A 990 -48.12 -9.93 3.29
N GLY A 991 -48.15 -9.76 1.98
CA GLY A 991 -47.62 -10.75 1.07
C GLY A 991 -48.41 -12.10 1.03
N THR A 992 -49.17 -12.37 -0.05
CA THR A 992 -49.77 -13.64 -0.59
C THR A 992 -49.70 -13.89 -2.18
N ILE A 993 -48.54 -13.78 -2.92
CA ILE A 993 -48.30 -13.76 -4.42
C ILE A 993 -49.35 -14.51 -5.22
N ILE A 994 -49.92 -13.74 -6.14
CA ILE A 994 -50.65 -14.22 -7.31
C ILE A 994 -50.36 -13.24 -8.46
N LEU A 995 -49.41 -13.55 -9.34
CA LEU A 995 -49.19 -12.84 -10.60
C LEU A 995 -49.41 -13.81 -11.77
N ASP A 996 -50.37 -13.51 -12.64
CA ASP A 996 -50.57 -14.23 -13.90
C ASP A 996 -49.39 -13.94 -14.84
N ILE A 997 -48.70 -15.01 -15.25
CA ILE A 997 -47.57 -14.98 -16.19
C ILE A 997 -47.85 -15.80 -17.45
N LYS A 998 -49.10 -16.19 -17.69
CA LYS A 998 -49.49 -17.03 -18.83
C LYS A 998 -49.08 -16.44 -20.18
N ALA A 999 -49.05 -15.11 -20.29
CA ALA A 999 -48.61 -14.38 -21.49
C ALA A 999 -47.10 -14.45 -21.75
N LEU A 1000 -46.29 -15.00 -20.83
CA LEU A 1000 -44.85 -15.21 -21.01
C LEU A 1000 -44.52 -16.51 -21.75
N GLU A 1001 -45.48 -17.43 -21.90
CA GLU A 1001 -45.33 -18.73 -22.58
C GLU A 1001 -44.04 -19.50 -22.19
N LEU A 1002 -43.75 -19.59 -20.88
CA LEU A 1002 -42.49 -20.10 -20.32
C LEU A 1002 -42.06 -21.47 -20.88
N THR A 1003 -40.89 -21.50 -21.51
CA THR A 1003 -40.25 -22.69 -22.09
C THR A 1003 -39.07 -23.19 -21.27
N LEU A 1004 -38.78 -24.50 -21.32
CA LEU A 1004 -37.69 -25.13 -20.57
C LEU A 1004 -36.32 -24.48 -20.84
N GLY A 1005 -35.60 -24.14 -19.77
CA GLY A 1005 -34.24 -23.56 -19.83
C GLY A 1005 -34.20 -22.05 -20.07
N GLN A 1006 -35.35 -21.40 -20.30
CA GLN A 1006 -35.45 -19.95 -20.48
C GLN A 1006 -35.09 -19.20 -19.18
N LYS A 1007 -34.36 -18.09 -19.31
CA LYS A 1007 -34.12 -17.16 -18.20
C LYS A 1007 -35.29 -16.20 -18.01
N VAL A 1008 -35.65 -15.98 -16.75
CA VAL A 1008 -36.70 -15.05 -16.30
C VAL A 1008 -36.08 -14.11 -15.27
N THR A 1009 -36.16 -12.80 -15.52
CA THR A 1009 -35.64 -11.76 -14.64
C THR A 1009 -36.80 -11.09 -13.90
N ILE A 1010 -36.73 -11.12 -12.58
CA ILE A 1010 -37.81 -10.70 -11.67
C ILE A 1010 -37.28 -9.55 -10.82
N THR A 1011 -37.72 -8.32 -11.10
CA THR A 1011 -37.26 -7.11 -10.42
C THR A 1011 -38.29 -6.67 -9.37
N ILE A 1012 -37.92 -6.71 -8.09
CA ILE A 1012 -38.70 -6.25 -6.95
C ILE A 1012 -38.33 -4.77 -6.65
N THR A 1013 -39.30 -3.85 -6.56
CA THR A 1013 -39.11 -2.43 -6.19
C THR A 1013 -40.14 -2.00 -5.15
N GLY A 1014 -39.72 -1.70 -3.92
CA GLY A 1014 -40.62 -1.40 -2.81
C GLY A 1014 -41.33 -0.04 -2.90
N PRO A 1015 -42.35 0.19 -2.04
CA PRO A 1015 -43.12 1.44 -2.02
C PRO A 1015 -42.29 2.71 -1.73
N ASN A 1016 -41.12 2.60 -1.09
CA ASN A 1016 -40.19 3.72 -0.88
C ASN A 1016 -39.15 3.85 -2.01
N GLY A 1017 -39.11 2.93 -2.98
CA GLY A 1017 -38.27 2.97 -4.18
C GLY A 1017 -37.04 2.04 -4.17
N GLY A 1018 -36.79 1.30 -3.08
CA GLY A 1018 -35.67 0.35 -2.98
C GLY A 1018 -35.82 -0.86 -3.91
N LYS A 1019 -34.71 -1.46 -4.37
CA LYS A 1019 -34.72 -2.45 -5.48
C LYS A 1019 -33.93 -3.72 -5.22
N TYR A 1020 -34.49 -4.86 -5.63
CA TYR A 1020 -33.82 -6.16 -5.60
C TYR A 1020 -34.18 -6.98 -6.84
N VAL A 1021 -33.21 -7.62 -7.50
CA VAL A 1021 -33.43 -8.41 -8.72
C VAL A 1021 -33.12 -9.88 -8.47
N VAL A 1022 -33.98 -10.77 -8.96
CA VAL A 1022 -33.86 -12.23 -8.86
C VAL A 1022 -33.94 -12.82 -10.27
N GLU A 1023 -32.91 -13.54 -10.69
CA GLU A 1023 -32.98 -14.40 -11.88
C GLU A 1023 -33.47 -15.80 -11.54
N LYS A 1024 -34.25 -16.41 -12.44
CA LYS A 1024 -34.69 -17.80 -12.39
C LYS A 1024 -34.55 -18.44 -13.77
N THR A 1025 -34.15 -19.71 -13.81
CA THR A 1025 -34.26 -20.55 -15.01
C THR A 1025 -35.53 -21.39 -14.93
N VAL A 1026 -36.30 -21.46 -16.02
CA VAL A 1026 -37.49 -22.32 -16.12
C VAL A 1026 -37.07 -23.79 -16.13
N LEU A 1027 -37.65 -24.59 -15.23
CA LEU A 1027 -37.31 -25.99 -15.00
C LEU A 1027 -38.29 -26.96 -15.68
N ALA A 1028 -37.86 -28.22 -15.87
CA ALA A 1028 -38.72 -29.28 -16.38
C ALA A 1028 -39.75 -29.68 -15.31
N ARG A 1029 -41.03 -29.71 -15.68
CA ARG A 1029 -42.14 -29.93 -14.74
C ARG A 1029 -42.13 -31.38 -14.19
N PRO A 1030 -42.04 -31.62 -12.87
CA PRO A 1030 -41.91 -32.98 -12.33
C PRO A 1030 -43.13 -33.85 -12.64
N VAL A 1031 -42.88 -35.04 -13.20
CA VAL A 1031 -43.94 -36.02 -13.51
C VAL A 1031 -44.40 -36.69 -12.20
N PRO A 1032 -45.71 -36.70 -11.87
CA PRO A 1032 -46.19 -37.28 -10.61
C PRO A 1032 -46.00 -38.80 -10.53
N GLY A 1033 -45.20 -39.25 -9.54
CA GLY A 1033 -45.11 -40.65 -9.14
C GLY A 1033 -46.38 -41.12 -8.40
N ASN A 1034 -46.77 -42.38 -8.60
CA ASN A 1034 -48.08 -42.88 -8.18
C ASN A 1034 -48.01 -43.73 -6.88
N GLY A 1035 -48.58 -43.20 -5.79
CA GLY A 1035 -48.70 -43.87 -4.48
C GLY A 1035 -47.51 -43.68 -3.52
N ASN A 1036 -47.66 -43.78 -2.19
CA ASN A 1036 -48.87 -44.09 -1.42
C ASN A 1036 -48.78 -43.64 0.08
N GLY A 1037 -49.67 -42.75 0.54
CA GLY A 1037 -49.94 -42.42 1.97
C GLY A 1037 -48.89 -41.60 2.75
N GLY A 1038 -49.24 -40.57 3.54
CA GLY A 1038 -50.55 -39.92 3.75
C GLY A 1038 -50.54 -38.73 4.75
N THR A 1039 -51.59 -37.89 4.69
CA THR A 1039 -52.06 -36.89 5.69
C THR A 1039 -51.12 -35.76 6.20
N THR A 1040 -51.12 -34.63 5.46
CA THR A 1040 -51.54 -33.24 5.83
C THR A 1040 -51.71 -32.80 7.31
N PRO A 1041 -51.62 -31.48 7.68
CA PRO A 1041 -51.79 -30.28 6.80
C PRO A 1041 -50.88 -29.02 7.04
N SER A 1042 -51.01 -28.04 6.12
CA SER A 1042 -50.80 -26.57 6.24
C SER A 1042 -49.37 -25.97 6.35
N GLY A 1043 -49.03 -24.83 5.71
CA GLY A 1043 -49.69 -24.07 4.62
C GLY A 1043 -49.34 -22.56 4.51
N THR A 1044 -49.27 -21.98 3.29
CA THR A 1044 -49.32 -20.52 2.91
C THR A 1044 -48.24 -19.54 3.47
N SER A 1045 -47.87 -18.36 2.90
CA SER A 1045 -47.95 -17.67 1.57
C SER A 1045 -47.06 -16.36 1.59
N TRP A 1046 -47.28 -15.32 0.76
CA TRP A 1046 -46.63 -14.93 -0.53
C TRP A 1046 -46.36 -13.32 -0.63
N ILE A 1047 -46.62 -12.16 -1.38
CA ILE A 1047 -47.10 -11.31 -2.60
C ILE A 1047 -45.86 -10.34 -2.81
N ASP A 1048 -45.24 -10.09 -3.99
CA ASP A 1048 -45.51 -9.16 -5.16
C ASP A 1048 -45.47 -7.64 -4.73
N ASN A 1049 -46.11 -6.58 -5.29
CA ASN A 1049 -45.88 -5.73 -6.52
C ASN A 1049 -46.49 -4.27 -6.27
N THR A 1050 -46.42 -3.08 -6.94
CA THR A 1050 -46.35 -2.56 -8.37
C THR A 1050 -46.32 -1.00 -8.43
N VAL A 1051 -45.89 -0.43 -9.58
CA VAL A 1051 -46.04 0.99 -10.10
C VAL A 1051 -44.92 1.99 -9.70
N GLY A 1052 -44.39 2.92 -10.53
CA GLY A 1052 -44.57 3.23 -11.99
C GLY A 1052 -45.03 4.70 -12.30
N LYS A 1053 -44.93 5.30 -13.51
CA LYS A 1053 -44.15 5.08 -14.78
C LYS A 1053 -44.45 6.30 -15.74
N VAL A 1054 -43.61 6.61 -16.77
CA VAL A 1054 -43.86 7.46 -18.01
C VAL A 1054 -43.65 9.01 -18.04
N TYR A 1055 -42.82 9.55 -18.99
CA TYR A 1055 -43.10 10.61 -20.05
C TYR A 1055 -41.80 11.09 -20.83
N PRO A 1056 -41.81 11.98 -21.89
CA PRO A 1056 -40.88 11.87 -23.04
C PRO A 1056 -39.92 13.07 -23.32
N ARG A 1057 -39.24 13.07 -24.49
CA ARG A 1057 -38.07 13.92 -24.86
C ARG A 1057 -38.36 15.27 -25.58
N THR A 1058 -37.25 16.03 -25.75
CA THR A 1058 -36.88 17.09 -26.73
C THR A 1058 -37.50 18.50 -26.66
N ASN A 1059 -36.67 19.50 -26.31
CA ASN A 1059 -36.10 20.47 -27.27
C ASN A 1059 -34.98 21.33 -26.65
N GLU A 1060 -34.03 21.79 -27.47
CA GLU A 1060 -32.99 22.80 -27.12
C GLU A 1060 -33.23 24.10 -27.89
N GLU A 1061 -32.78 25.26 -27.37
CA GLU A 1061 -32.48 26.43 -28.20
C GLU A 1061 -31.64 27.51 -27.48
N LYS A 1062 -30.48 27.92 -28.04
CA LYS A 1062 -30.13 29.33 -28.39
C LYS A 1062 -28.69 29.58 -28.90
N GLN A 1063 -28.61 29.66 -30.24
CA GLN A 1063 -27.89 30.63 -31.10
C GLN A 1063 -26.84 31.60 -30.48
N PRO A 1064 -25.80 31.94 -31.27
CA PRO A 1064 -25.73 33.30 -31.84
C PRO A 1064 -25.69 33.37 -33.39
N ILE A 1065 -25.87 34.58 -33.93
CA ILE A 1065 -26.31 34.87 -35.31
C ILE A 1065 -25.20 35.49 -36.18
N VAL A 1066 -25.04 35.02 -37.44
CA VAL A 1066 -24.96 35.83 -38.69
C VAL A 1066 -25.46 34.94 -39.85
N ALA A 1067 -26.12 35.51 -40.87
CA ALA A 1067 -26.81 34.78 -41.93
C ALA A 1067 -26.25 35.02 -43.35
N LEU A 1068 -26.43 34.03 -44.23
CA LEU A 1068 -26.59 34.25 -45.69
C LEU A 1068 -27.42 33.09 -46.31
N ILE A 1069 -28.02 33.34 -47.47
CA ILE A 1069 -29.17 32.59 -48.00
C ILE A 1069 -28.76 31.68 -49.16
N GLY A 1070 -29.24 30.43 -49.17
CA GLY A 1070 -29.14 29.50 -50.30
C GLY A 1070 -30.28 28.48 -50.30
N MET A 1071 -30.92 28.24 -51.44
CA MET A 1071 -32.12 27.40 -51.55
C MET A 1071 -31.83 25.92 -51.81
N LEU A 1072 -32.53 25.05 -51.06
CA LEU A 1072 -33.45 24.02 -51.57
C LEU A 1072 -33.22 23.44 -52.99
N VAL A 1073 -33.14 22.11 -53.08
CA VAL A 1073 -34.10 21.30 -53.88
C VAL A 1073 -34.07 19.82 -53.42
N VAL A 1074 -35.18 19.11 -53.63
CA VAL A 1074 -35.44 17.74 -53.16
C VAL A 1074 -35.12 16.70 -54.23
N GLY A 1075 -34.62 15.52 -53.81
CA GLY A 1075 -34.54 14.31 -54.64
C GLY A 1075 -34.81 13.05 -53.81
N ALA A 1076 -35.95 12.38 -54.06
CA ALA A 1076 -36.39 11.18 -53.35
C ALA A 1076 -36.62 10.01 -54.32
N THR A 1077 -37.01 8.85 -53.77
CA THR A 1077 -37.20 7.53 -54.43
C THR A 1077 -35.90 6.74 -54.70
N GLY A 1078 -35.89 5.40 -54.64
CA GLY A 1078 -37.00 4.50 -54.30
C GLY A 1078 -36.59 3.01 -54.23
N LEU A 1079 -37.49 2.19 -53.67
CA LEU A 1079 -37.33 0.74 -53.49
C LEU A 1079 -36.97 0.00 -54.79
N ILE A 1080 -36.20 -1.10 -54.69
CA ILE A 1080 -36.72 -2.47 -54.91
C ILE A 1080 -35.75 -3.57 -54.40
N TYR A 1081 -36.32 -4.72 -54.09
CA TYR A 1081 -35.75 -5.87 -53.36
C TYR A 1081 -35.43 -7.03 -54.30
N PHE A 1082 -34.28 -7.73 -54.14
CA PHE A 1082 -34.17 -9.15 -54.55
C PHE A 1082 -33.08 -9.98 -53.83
N LYS A 1083 -33.50 -10.58 -52.71
CA LYS A 1083 -33.33 -11.99 -52.31
C LYS A 1083 -32.17 -12.84 -52.89
N ARG A 1084 -31.32 -13.37 -51.98
CA ARG A 1084 -30.48 -14.59 -52.07
C ARG A 1084 -29.35 -14.62 -53.12
N LYS A 1085 -28.11 -14.81 -52.62
CA LYS A 1085 -27.74 -16.14 -52.12
C LYS A 1085 -27.18 -16.04 -50.70
#